data_AF-A0A229ULZ6-F1
#
_entry.id   AF-A0A229ULZ6-F1
#
_cell.length_a   1.000
_cell.length_b   1.000
_cell.length_c   1.000
_cell.angle_alpha   90.00
_cell.angle_beta   90.00
_cell.angle_gamma   90.00
#
_symmetry.space_group_name_H-M   'P 1'
#
loop_
_entity.id
_entity.type
_entity.pdbx_description
1 polymer ?
#
loop_
_entity_poly.entity_id
_entity_poly.type
_entity_poly.pdbx_seq_one_letter_code
_entity_poly.pdbx_strand_id
1 'polypeptide(L)'
;MNSGRRLVKKAVMLLLSFVMLLGTLLGVSPAKTEAAVANDFQASVMGPLTQVTDWDAFKNQLRTLKSNGVYAITTDVWWGLVESAGDNQFDWTYYKNYGNAVREAGLKWVPILSTHKCGGNVGDDCNIPLPSWLWSKGTADEMQFKSETGYVNNEAISPFWSGIGTQYSELYGSFADNFASYKDIIPKIYLSGGPSGELRFPSYYPAAGWSYPSRGKFQVYTDTAKAAFRTAMLAKYGSLSGVNSAWGTALTGAEQILPPGDGDGFYTNGGYTSAYGKDFLRWYQGVLENHLGVIAAAAHQKLDPVFGVRIGAKVSGVHWQMTSPTMPHSAEQAAGYYDYNALIQKFKDANLDLTFTCLEMYDNSASPNYSAPSTLVDTVSSIANSKGVRLNGENALPASGTGAFSKIEEKITHFGYNGFTLLRLANVVNADGSVTGEMANFKNYVVKYAAPVDPVHNLVTVYYKKGFATPYMHYRPAGGSWTTVPGVKMTDAEVQGYAKATIDIGSATQLEVAFNDGAGQWDSNATKNYFFNVGTWTYTPGTNGAAGTIASGAPSGGGTGNSVTVYYKKGFATPYIHYRPAGGSWTTAPGVKMADAEVQGYAKATIDIGSATQLEVAFNDGAGQWDSNATKNYFFNVGTWTYTPGTNGAAGSIASGAPSGGGTGNSVTVYYKKGFATPYIHYRPAGGSWTTVPGVKMADAEVQGYAKATIDIGSATQLEVAFNNGAGQWDSNATKNYFFNVGTWTYTPGTNGAAGSITQGAPQVALTDIDPSGQAGVLTWLAAA
;
A
#
# COMPACT_ATOMS: atom_id res chain seq x y z
N MET A 1 59.15 -21.70 4.21
CA MET A 1 58.00 -20.83 3.88
C MET A 1 57.18 -20.32 5.09
N ASN A 2 57.70 -20.34 6.34
CA ASN A 2 56.94 -19.89 7.52
C ASN A 2 57.40 -18.56 8.16
N SER A 3 58.53 -17.98 7.72
CA SER A 3 59.03 -16.70 8.27
C SER A 3 58.34 -15.48 7.64
N GLY A 4 58.12 -15.50 6.32
CA GLY A 4 57.50 -14.37 5.58
C GLY A 4 56.06 -14.06 5.99
N ARG A 5 55.23 -15.07 6.27
CA ARG A 5 53.84 -14.88 6.72
C ARG A 5 53.72 -14.25 8.11
N ARG A 6 54.72 -14.46 8.99
CA ARG A 6 54.77 -13.81 10.31
C ARG A 6 55.16 -12.34 10.21
N LEU A 7 56.07 -11.99 9.31
CA LEU A 7 56.44 -10.60 9.04
C LEU A 7 55.29 -9.80 8.43
N VAL A 8 54.56 -10.37 7.49
CA VAL A 8 53.38 -9.71 6.88
C VAL A 8 52.27 -9.49 7.92
N LYS A 9 51.99 -10.46 8.80
CA LYS A 9 50.99 -10.28 9.87
C LYS A 9 51.41 -9.20 10.88
N LYS A 10 52.70 -9.11 11.23
CA LYS A 10 53.19 -8.04 12.11
C LYS A 10 53.14 -6.67 11.45
N ALA A 11 53.47 -6.57 10.16
CA ALA A 11 53.37 -5.32 9.40
C ALA A 11 51.92 -4.85 9.26
N VAL A 12 50.97 -5.76 9.02
CA VAL A 12 49.53 -5.43 8.93
C VAL A 12 48.98 -5.00 10.29
N MET A 13 49.37 -5.65 11.39
CA MET A 13 48.96 -5.19 12.73
C MET A 13 49.55 -3.83 13.07
N LEU A 14 50.82 -3.58 12.78
CA LEU A 14 51.46 -2.27 12.99
C LEU A 14 50.81 -1.18 12.14
N LEU A 15 50.39 -1.49 10.90
CA LEU A 15 49.66 -0.56 10.05
C LEU A 15 48.25 -0.26 10.61
N LEU A 16 47.53 -1.27 11.11
CA LEU A 16 46.23 -1.06 11.77
C LEU A 16 46.36 -0.23 13.04
N SER A 17 47.38 -0.51 13.86
CA SER A 17 47.67 0.25 15.08
C SER A 17 48.05 1.69 14.74
N PHE A 18 48.82 1.90 13.66
CA PHE A 18 49.20 3.24 13.20
C PHE A 18 47.99 4.00 12.65
N VAL A 19 47.10 3.36 11.89
CA VAL A 19 45.85 3.99 11.37
C VAL A 19 44.89 4.35 12.51
N MET A 20 44.75 3.50 13.53
CA MET A 20 43.95 3.84 14.72
C MET A 20 44.56 4.97 15.53
N LEU A 21 45.89 4.99 15.71
CA LEU A 21 46.58 6.06 16.42
C LEU A 21 46.54 7.39 15.65
N LEU A 22 46.58 7.33 14.32
CA LEU A 22 46.43 8.52 13.47
C LEU A 22 45.00 9.06 13.51
N GLY A 23 43.98 8.19 13.60
CA GLY A 23 42.59 8.59 13.79
C GLY A 23 42.35 9.32 15.12
N THR A 24 43.04 8.92 16.20
CA THR A 24 42.95 9.59 17.50
C THR A 24 43.79 10.87 17.59
N LEU A 25 44.95 10.93 16.92
CA LEU A 25 45.81 12.12 16.85
C LEU A 25 45.28 13.21 15.89
N LEU A 26 44.55 12.85 14.84
CA LEU A 26 43.98 13.79 13.87
C LEU A 26 42.61 14.36 14.29
N GLY A 27 42.10 13.98 15.45
CA GLY A 27 40.83 14.53 15.96
C GLY A 27 39.63 14.28 15.04
N VAL A 28 39.67 13.21 14.23
CA VAL A 28 38.51 12.77 13.45
C VAL A 28 37.54 12.12 14.43
N SER A 29 36.81 12.95 15.15
CA SER A 29 35.62 12.50 15.86
C SER A 29 34.70 11.90 14.80
N PRO A 30 34.13 10.70 14.97
CA PRO A 30 32.95 10.34 14.19
C PRO A 30 31.99 11.51 14.35
N ALA A 31 31.48 12.03 13.23
CA ALA A 31 30.47 13.07 13.28
C ALA A 31 29.44 12.61 14.32
N LYS A 32 29.22 13.41 15.37
CA LYS A 32 28.09 13.20 16.25
C LYS A 32 26.89 13.33 15.33
N THR A 33 26.34 12.20 14.88
CA THR A 33 25.01 12.19 14.29
C THR A 33 24.13 12.71 15.41
N GLU A 34 23.65 13.95 15.27
CA GLU A 34 22.69 14.49 16.23
C GLU A 34 21.54 13.49 16.31
N ALA A 35 21.15 13.11 17.53
CA ALA A 35 20.04 12.21 17.76
C ALA A 35 18.78 12.86 17.17
N ALA A 36 18.35 12.37 16.03
CA ALA A 36 17.23 12.90 15.28
C ALA A 36 16.32 11.76 14.87
N VAL A 37 15.03 11.95 15.09
CA VAL A 37 13.99 11.15 14.42
C VAL A 37 14.10 11.32 12.90
N ALA A 38 13.39 10.51 12.12
CA ALA A 38 13.32 10.74 10.68
C ALA A 38 12.72 12.12 10.35
N ASN A 39 13.12 12.71 9.21
CA ASN A 39 12.66 14.04 8.79
C ASN A 39 11.14 14.17 8.64
N ASP A 40 10.45 13.05 8.48
CA ASP A 40 8.99 12.96 8.35
C ASP A 40 8.32 12.40 9.60
N PHE A 41 9.01 12.40 10.75
CA PHE A 41 8.47 11.91 12.00
C PHE A 41 7.18 12.63 12.38
N GLN A 42 6.17 11.85 12.77
CA GLN A 42 4.89 12.37 13.27
C GLN A 42 4.44 11.65 14.54
N ALA A 43 3.84 12.41 15.46
CA ALA A 43 3.28 11.89 16.70
C ALA A 43 1.76 11.71 16.56
N SER A 44 1.28 10.50 16.80
CA SER A 44 -0.13 10.12 16.71
C SER A 44 -0.64 9.60 18.05
N VAL A 45 -1.96 9.52 18.21
CA VAL A 45 -2.61 8.94 19.40
C VAL A 45 -3.63 7.91 18.93
N MET A 46 -3.74 6.77 19.63
CA MET A 46 -4.77 5.79 19.34
C MET A 46 -6.12 6.22 19.95
N GLY A 47 -7.15 6.28 19.11
CA GLY A 47 -8.54 6.54 19.53
C GLY A 47 -9.12 5.42 20.39
N PRO A 48 -10.33 5.58 20.98
CA PRO A 48 -10.93 4.60 21.89
C PRO A 48 -11.15 3.22 21.24
N LEU A 49 -11.15 2.13 22.04
CA LEU A 49 -11.45 0.77 21.55
C LEU A 49 -12.93 0.60 21.24
N THR A 50 -13.78 1.14 22.11
CA THR A 50 -15.24 1.12 21.97
C THR A 50 -15.73 2.20 21.01
N GLN A 51 -16.95 2.01 20.48
CA GLN A 51 -17.56 3.00 19.60
C GLN A 51 -17.79 4.32 20.33
N VAL A 52 -17.48 5.43 19.67
CA VAL A 52 -17.81 6.77 20.16
C VAL A 52 -19.32 6.94 20.18
N THR A 53 -19.87 7.18 21.37
CA THR A 53 -21.30 7.45 21.58
C THR A 53 -21.56 8.95 21.80
N ASP A 54 -20.65 9.65 22.47
CA ASP A 54 -20.67 11.10 22.65
C ASP A 54 -19.70 11.78 21.66
N TRP A 55 -20.25 12.23 20.53
CA TRP A 55 -19.48 12.85 19.46
C TRP A 55 -18.98 14.25 19.80
N ASP A 56 -19.68 15.01 20.64
CA ASP A 56 -19.26 16.36 21.02
C ASP A 56 -18.07 16.31 21.98
N ALA A 57 -18.13 15.41 22.98
CA ALA A 57 -17.00 15.09 23.85
C ALA A 57 -15.78 14.66 23.02
N PHE A 58 -15.97 13.71 22.10
CA PHE A 58 -14.89 13.23 21.25
C PHE A 58 -14.28 14.33 20.38
N LYS A 59 -15.09 15.19 19.75
CA LYS A 59 -14.59 16.35 18.99
C LYS A 59 -13.77 17.31 19.84
N ASN A 60 -14.18 17.55 21.09
CA ASN A 60 -13.40 18.38 22.02
C ASN A 60 -12.05 17.73 22.34
N GLN A 61 -12.03 16.41 22.58
CA GLN A 61 -10.77 15.69 22.78
C GLN A 61 -9.83 15.79 21.56
N LEU A 62 -10.37 15.66 20.35
CA LEU A 62 -9.62 15.81 19.10
C LEU A 62 -9.02 17.22 18.94
N ARG A 63 -9.79 18.27 19.25
CA ARG A 63 -9.28 19.65 19.23
C ARG A 63 -8.15 19.85 20.25
N THR A 64 -8.27 19.25 21.44
CA THR A 64 -7.21 19.26 22.45
C THR A 64 -5.95 18.52 21.99
N LEU A 65 -6.08 17.37 21.32
CA LEU A 65 -4.93 16.70 20.69
C LEU A 65 -4.26 17.62 19.66
N LYS A 66 -5.05 18.22 18.76
CA LYS A 66 -4.54 19.11 17.72
C LYS A 66 -3.79 20.31 18.30
N SER A 67 -4.34 20.97 19.32
CA SER A 67 -3.70 22.13 19.96
C SER A 67 -2.40 21.78 20.68
N ASN A 68 -2.18 20.50 20.99
CA ASN A 68 -0.94 20.01 21.58
C ASN A 68 0.07 19.46 20.56
N GLY A 69 -0.20 19.61 19.27
CA GLY A 69 0.73 19.27 18.19
C GLY A 69 0.62 17.83 17.68
N VAL A 70 -0.40 17.07 18.10
CA VAL A 70 -0.66 15.74 17.58
C VAL A 70 -1.01 15.81 16.09
N TYR A 71 -0.43 14.91 15.31
CA TYR A 71 -0.60 14.86 13.86
C TYR A 71 -1.87 14.11 13.45
N ALA A 72 -2.02 12.90 13.96
CA ALA A 72 -3.09 12.00 13.57
C ALA A 72 -3.70 11.26 14.76
N ILE A 73 -4.93 10.80 14.57
CA ILE A 73 -5.51 9.74 15.40
C ILE A 73 -5.46 8.41 14.62
N THR A 74 -4.96 7.35 15.25
CA THR A 74 -5.08 5.99 14.72
C THR A 74 -6.37 5.36 15.25
N THR A 75 -7.03 4.52 14.44
CA THR A 75 -8.35 3.97 14.80
C THR A 75 -8.53 2.56 14.27
N ASP A 76 -8.95 1.64 15.14
CA ASP A 76 -9.42 0.33 14.72
C ASP A 76 -10.74 0.43 13.94
N VAL A 77 -10.67 0.01 12.68
CA VAL A 77 -11.80 -0.16 11.79
C VAL A 77 -12.21 -1.62 11.83
N TRP A 78 -13.06 -1.94 12.81
CA TRP A 78 -13.42 -3.31 13.17
C TRP A 78 -14.23 -4.00 12.08
N TRP A 79 -13.69 -5.12 11.58
CA TRP A 79 -14.39 -5.93 10.58
C TRP A 79 -15.79 -6.37 11.06
N GLY A 80 -15.88 -6.75 12.33
CA GLY A 80 -17.13 -7.13 12.99
C GLY A 80 -18.19 -6.04 13.08
N LEU A 81 -17.84 -4.77 12.85
CA LEU A 81 -18.80 -3.67 12.77
C LEU A 81 -19.16 -3.36 11.31
N VAL A 82 -18.16 -3.30 10.44
CA VAL A 82 -18.34 -2.81 9.07
C VAL A 82 -18.94 -3.84 8.11
N GLU A 83 -18.95 -5.12 8.46
CA GLU A 83 -19.52 -6.18 7.61
C GLU A 83 -20.30 -7.20 8.44
N SER A 84 -21.01 -6.75 9.47
CA SER A 84 -21.69 -7.65 10.43
C SER A 84 -22.88 -8.41 9.84
N ALA A 85 -23.62 -7.80 8.90
CA ALA A 85 -24.90 -8.31 8.42
C ALA A 85 -24.79 -9.53 7.50
N GLY A 86 -23.69 -9.65 6.76
CA GLY A 86 -23.48 -10.70 5.80
C GLY A 86 -22.29 -10.40 4.89
N ASP A 87 -21.86 -11.42 4.15
CA ASP A 87 -20.79 -11.31 3.16
C ASP A 87 -21.11 -10.24 2.11
N ASN A 88 -20.17 -9.30 1.93
CA ASN A 88 -20.25 -8.10 1.11
C ASN A 88 -21.40 -7.13 1.48
N GLN A 89 -21.94 -7.20 2.70
CA GLN A 89 -22.94 -6.25 3.22
C GLN A 89 -22.30 -5.25 4.17
N PHE A 90 -21.67 -4.23 3.57
CA PHE A 90 -20.87 -3.26 4.32
C PHE A 90 -21.69 -2.09 4.89
N ASP A 91 -21.41 -1.72 6.14
CA ASP A 91 -21.86 -0.48 6.77
C ASP A 91 -20.67 0.37 7.25
N TRP A 92 -20.40 1.43 6.50
CA TRP A 92 -19.32 2.38 6.80
C TRP A 92 -19.81 3.65 7.53
N THR A 93 -21.07 3.72 7.94
CA THR A 93 -21.71 4.94 8.46
C THR A 93 -20.99 5.50 9.67
N TYR A 94 -20.70 4.64 10.67
CA TYR A 94 -19.97 5.03 11.87
C TYR A 94 -18.60 5.62 11.54
N TYR A 95 -17.82 4.96 10.67
CA TYR A 95 -16.47 5.39 10.34
C TYR A 95 -16.43 6.62 9.42
N LYS A 96 -17.45 6.86 8.58
CA LYS A 96 -17.62 8.14 7.88
C LYS A 96 -17.85 9.28 8.87
N ASN A 97 -18.68 9.07 9.89
CA ASN A 97 -18.87 10.06 10.96
C ASN A 97 -17.58 10.29 11.75
N TYR A 98 -16.84 9.23 12.06
CA TYR A 98 -15.54 9.31 12.70
C TYR A 98 -14.55 10.14 11.88
N GLY A 99 -14.37 9.81 10.59
CA GLY A 99 -13.50 10.56 9.68
C GLY A 99 -13.91 12.04 9.56
N ASN A 100 -15.21 12.33 9.55
CA ASN A 100 -15.72 13.71 9.56
C ASN A 100 -15.32 14.47 10.83
N ALA A 101 -15.46 13.85 12.01
CA ALA A 101 -15.05 14.46 13.28
C ALA A 101 -13.54 14.75 13.33
N VAL A 102 -12.72 13.82 12.82
CA VAL A 102 -11.26 14.00 12.72
C VAL A 102 -10.90 15.15 11.77
N ARG A 103 -11.53 15.18 10.59
CA ARG A 103 -11.34 16.27 9.61
C ARG A 103 -11.74 17.62 10.18
N GLU A 104 -12.89 17.71 10.85
CA GLU A 104 -13.38 18.95 11.47
C GLU A 104 -12.40 19.49 12.53
N ALA A 105 -11.73 18.61 13.27
CA ALA A 105 -10.71 18.98 14.24
C ALA A 105 -9.34 19.35 13.63
N GLY A 106 -9.16 19.20 12.30
CA GLY A 106 -7.90 19.50 11.61
C GLY A 106 -6.77 18.48 11.87
N LEU A 107 -7.13 17.27 12.31
CA LEU A 107 -6.21 16.14 12.46
C LEU A 107 -6.19 15.28 11.20
N LYS A 108 -5.13 14.47 11.05
CA LYS A 108 -5.11 13.36 10.11
C LYS A 108 -5.71 12.10 10.73
N TRP A 109 -6.13 11.15 9.90
CA TRP A 109 -6.75 9.90 10.31
C TRP A 109 -5.98 8.70 9.77
N VAL A 110 -5.51 7.82 10.64
CA VAL A 110 -4.79 6.60 10.26
C VAL A 110 -5.67 5.38 10.59
N PRO A 111 -6.48 4.89 9.64
CA PRO A 111 -7.31 3.72 9.86
C PRO A 111 -6.45 2.44 9.94
N ILE A 112 -6.82 1.57 10.88
CA ILE A 112 -6.33 0.20 11.00
C ILE A 112 -7.46 -0.70 10.50
N LEU A 113 -7.25 -1.45 9.43
CA LEU A 113 -8.25 -2.40 8.92
C LEU A 113 -8.22 -3.64 9.81
N SER A 114 -9.01 -3.60 10.88
CA SER A 114 -8.94 -4.51 12.03
C SER A 114 -9.75 -5.77 11.79
N THR A 115 -9.14 -6.69 11.03
CA THR A 115 -9.64 -8.05 10.73
C THR A 115 -9.33 -9.05 11.86
N HIS A 116 -9.54 -8.61 13.10
CA HIS A 116 -9.39 -9.40 14.32
C HIS A 116 -10.48 -9.02 15.33
N LYS A 117 -10.66 -9.86 16.34
CA LYS A 117 -11.59 -9.63 17.45
C LYS A 117 -11.03 -8.58 18.41
N CYS A 118 -11.90 -7.67 18.86
CA CYS A 118 -11.67 -6.84 20.06
C CYS A 118 -12.25 -7.55 21.28
N GLY A 119 -11.44 -7.80 22.32
CA GLY A 119 -11.84 -8.52 23.52
C GLY A 119 -11.02 -9.77 23.75
N GLY A 120 -10.75 -10.09 25.01
CA GLY A 120 -10.01 -11.28 25.42
C GLY A 120 -8.49 -11.12 25.49
N ASN A 121 -7.93 -10.00 25.00
CA ASN A 121 -6.52 -9.62 25.19
C ASN A 121 -6.34 -8.68 26.39
N VAL A 122 -5.09 -8.52 26.81
CA VAL A 122 -4.72 -7.59 27.89
C VAL A 122 -5.00 -6.15 27.45
N GLY A 123 -5.82 -5.43 28.21
CA GLY A 123 -6.17 -4.04 27.95
C GLY A 123 -7.44 -3.84 27.11
N ASP A 124 -8.07 -4.91 26.62
CA ASP A 124 -9.34 -4.82 25.91
C ASP A 124 -10.52 -4.57 26.88
N ASP A 125 -11.31 -3.53 26.63
CA ASP A 125 -12.57 -3.21 27.32
C ASP A 125 -13.80 -3.37 26.39
N CYS A 126 -13.62 -4.14 25.32
CA CYS A 126 -14.54 -4.30 24.20
C CYS A 126 -14.94 -5.76 23.98
N ASN A 127 -16.04 -5.97 23.24
CA ASN A 127 -16.47 -7.28 22.75
C ASN A 127 -16.99 -7.16 21.31
N ILE A 128 -16.06 -7.17 20.35
CA ILE A 128 -16.36 -7.02 18.93
C ILE A 128 -15.76 -8.24 18.20
N PRO A 129 -16.52 -9.33 18.02
CA PRO A 129 -16.05 -10.52 17.31
C PRO A 129 -15.86 -10.23 15.81
N LEU A 130 -15.17 -11.14 15.13
CA LEU A 130 -15.24 -11.19 13.66
C LEU A 130 -16.69 -11.42 13.18
N PRO A 131 -17.04 -10.99 11.95
CA PRO A 131 -18.38 -11.22 11.40
C PRO A 131 -18.81 -12.68 11.52
N SER A 132 -19.99 -12.92 12.10
CA SER A 132 -20.42 -14.28 12.47
C SER A 132 -20.64 -15.20 11.27
N TRP A 133 -21.02 -14.63 10.12
CA TRP A 133 -21.24 -15.38 8.88
C TRP A 133 -19.96 -15.98 8.30
N LEU A 134 -18.77 -15.44 8.64
CA LEU A 134 -17.48 -15.96 8.17
C LEU A 134 -17.30 -17.43 8.50
N TRP A 135 -17.70 -17.84 9.70
CA TRP A 135 -17.52 -19.21 10.20
C TRP A 135 -18.32 -20.26 9.44
N SER A 136 -19.21 -19.84 8.53
CA SER A 136 -19.94 -20.74 7.62
C SER A 136 -19.22 -20.96 6.27
N LYS A 137 -18.16 -20.20 5.97
CA LYS A 137 -17.44 -20.21 4.68
C LYS A 137 -16.32 -21.25 4.60
N GLY A 138 -15.97 -21.88 5.71
CA GLY A 138 -14.93 -22.89 5.81
C GLY A 138 -15.10 -23.71 7.08
N THR A 139 -14.25 -24.72 7.25
CA THR A 139 -14.30 -25.54 8.47
C THR A 139 -13.59 -24.83 9.62
N ALA A 140 -14.00 -25.11 10.85
CA ALA A 140 -13.30 -24.60 12.03
C ALA A 140 -11.81 -25.00 12.05
N ASP A 141 -11.47 -26.19 11.54
CA ASP A 141 -10.09 -26.68 11.51
C ASP A 141 -9.19 -25.91 10.51
N GLU A 142 -9.75 -25.41 9.41
CA GLU A 142 -9.04 -24.56 8.46
C GLU A 142 -8.95 -23.10 8.94
N MET A 143 -10.04 -22.59 9.50
CA MET A 143 -10.24 -21.17 9.78
C MET A 143 -9.76 -20.71 11.15
N GLN A 144 -9.55 -21.62 12.10
CA GLN A 144 -9.17 -21.30 13.48
C GLN A 144 -7.78 -21.86 13.81
N PHE A 145 -7.23 -21.41 14.94
CA PHE A 145 -5.97 -21.91 15.47
C PHE A 145 -6.23 -22.95 16.55
N LYS A 146 -5.33 -23.94 16.69
CA LYS A 146 -5.42 -24.94 17.76
C LYS A 146 -4.07 -25.05 18.45
N SER A 147 -4.06 -24.87 19.76
CA SER A 147 -2.84 -24.90 20.57
C SER A 147 -2.34 -26.32 20.85
N GLU A 148 -1.14 -26.42 21.40
CA GLU A 148 -0.53 -27.67 21.92
C GLU A 148 -1.49 -28.51 22.76
N THR A 149 -2.35 -27.87 23.56
CA THR A 149 -3.29 -28.56 24.47
C THR A 149 -4.71 -28.61 23.91
N GLY A 150 -4.90 -28.41 22.61
CA GLY A 150 -6.19 -28.51 21.93
C GLY A 150 -7.13 -27.32 22.11
N TYR A 151 -6.70 -26.23 22.76
CA TYR A 151 -7.53 -25.02 22.84
C TYR A 151 -7.68 -24.39 21.46
N VAL A 152 -8.92 -24.08 21.07
CA VAL A 152 -9.23 -23.49 19.75
C VAL A 152 -9.43 -21.98 19.89
N ASN A 153 -8.70 -21.21 19.10
CA ASN A 153 -8.73 -19.75 19.10
C ASN A 153 -9.26 -19.20 17.77
N ASN A 154 -10.14 -18.20 17.85
CA ASN A 154 -10.83 -17.56 16.73
C ASN A 154 -10.70 -16.03 16.76
N GLU A 155 -9.63 -15.49 17.35
CA GLU A 155 -9.39 -14.04 17.41
C GLU A 155 -9.09 -13.42 16.04
N ALA A 156 -8.48 -14.20 15.15
CA ALA A 156 -8.24 -13.86 13.76
C ALA A 156 -8.50 -15.10 12.90
N ILE A 157 -8.63 -14.93 11.59
CA ILE A 157 -8.72 -16.07 10.68
C ILE A 157 -7.33 -16.68 10.49
N SER A 158 -7.26 -18.00 10.58
CA SER A 158 -6.06 -18.79 10.29
C SER A 158 -5.53 -18.53 8.86
N PRO A 159 -4.22 -18.29 8.68
CA PRO A 159 -3.60 -18.17 7.36
C PRO A 159 -3.70 -19.42 6.48
N PHE A 160 -4.11 -20.56 7.03
CA PHE A 160 -4.30 -21.79 6.27
C PHE A 160 -5.63 -21.84 5.49
N TRP A 161 -6.58 -20.98 5.83
CA TRP A 161 -7.84 -20.91 5.09
C TRP A 161 -7.65 -20.14 3.77
N SER A 162 -7.98 -20.80 2.66
CA SER A 162 -7.80 -20.25 1.30
C SER A 162 -8.63 -19.01 1.01
N GLY A 163 -9.73 -18.80 1.74
CA GLY A 163 -10.62 -17.65 1.55
C GLY A 163 -10.12 -16.32 2.13
N ILE A 164 -9.05 -16.34 2.94
CA ILE A 164 -8.60 -15.14 3.68
C ILE A 164 -8.21 -13.99 2.75
N GLY A 165 -7.51 -14.29 1.64
CA GLY A 165 -7.08 -13.29 0.67
C GLY A 165 -8.25 -12.63 -0.06
N THR A 166 -9.28 -13.41 -0.40
CA THR A 166 -10.49 -12.91 -1.06
C THR A 166 -11.23 -11.93 -0.15
N GLN A 167 -11.50 -12.34 1.09
CA GLN A 167 -12.30 -11.58 2.04
C GLN A 167 -11.60 -10.29 2.46
N TYR A 168 -10.29 -10.33 2.66
CA TYR A 168 -9.52 -9.11 2.95
C TYR A 168 -9.49 -8.18 1.74
N SER A 169 -9.36 -8.71 0.51
CA SER A 169 -9.40 -7.90 -0.72
C SER A 169 -10.76 -7.23 -0.94
N GLU A 170 -11.87 -7.91 -0.61
CA GLU A 170 -13.23 -7.36 -0.65
C GLU A 170 -13.40 -6.23 0.36
N LEU A 171 -13.01 -6.47 1.63
CA LEU A 171 -13.02 -5.45 2.68
C LEU A 171 -12.18 -4.22 2.31
N TYR A 172 -10.96 -4.42 1.81
CA TYR A 172 -10.05 -3.34 1.43
C TYR A 172 -10.57 -2.56 0.23
N GLY A 173 -11.16 -3.24 -0.75
CA GLY A 173 -11.84 -2.61 -1.88
C GLY A 173 -13.03 -1.76 -1.43
N SER A 174 -13.90 -2.29 -0.57
CA SER A 174 -15.04 -1.53 -0.07
C SER A 174 -14.63 -0.33 0.78
N PHE A 175 -13.57 -0.47 1.59
CA PHE A 175 -12.97 0.66 2.30
C PHE A 175 -12.47 1.73 1.31
N ALA A 176 -11.74 1.34 0.27
CA ALA A 176 -11.23 2.28 -0.74
C ALA A 176 -12.37 3.05 -1.42
N ASP A 177 -13.43 2.35 -1.85
CA ASP A 177 -14.57 2.96 -2.51
C ASP A 177 -15.31 3.94 -1.59
N ASN A 178 -15.45 3.61 -0.30
CA ASN A 178 -16.20 4.42 0.65
C ASN A 178 -15.42 5.60 1.24
N PHE A 179 -14.10 5.53 1.24
CA PHE A 179 -13.23 6.55 1.84
C PHE A 179 -12.35 7.29 0.82
N ALA A 180 -12.54 7.10 -0.49
CA ALA A 180 -11.82 7.85 -1.52
C ALA A 180 -11.87 9.38 -1.32
N SER A 181 -13.03 9.92 -0.91
CA SER A 181 -13.21 11.34 -0.59
C SER A 181 -12.54 11.78 0.72
N TYR A 182 -11.85 10.89 1.43
CA TYR A 182 -11.09 11.11 2.66
C TYR A 182 -9.57 11.02 2.48
N LYS A 183 -9.10 10.86 1.24
CA LYS A 183 -7.67 10.80 0.89
C LYS A 183 -6.85 11.97 1.46
N ASP A 184 -7.42 13.17 1.53
CA ASP A 184 -6.78 14.39 2.06
C ASP A 184 -6.43 14.29 3.56
N ILE A 185 -7.18 13.51 4.33
CA ILE A 185 -6.94 13.32 5.76
C ILE A 185 -6.26 12.00 6.11
N ILE A 186 -6.18 11.03 5.19
CA ILE A 186 -5.58 9.72 5.44
C ILE A 186 -4.11 9.72 4.97
N PRO A 187 -3.10 9.74 5.87
CA PRO A 187 -1.69 9.79 5.48
C PRO A 187 -1.02 8.41 5.47
N LYS A 188 -1.68 7.40 6.05
CA LYS A 188 -1.19 6.04 6.24
C LYS A 188 -2.37 5.11 6.52
N ILE A 189 -2.25 3.84 6.16
CA ILE A 189 -3.22 2.78 6.51
C ILE A 189 -2.47 1.62 7.16
N TYR A 190 -3.02 1.05 8.23
CA TYR A 190 -2.49 -0.17 8.85
C TYR A 190 -3.33 -1.40 8.50
N LEU A 191 -2.66 -2.53 8.31
CA LEU A 191 -3.27 -3.84 8.15
C LEU A 191 -3.17 -4.62 9.46
N SER A 192 -4.21 -5.37 9.79
CA SER A 192 -4.18 -6.38 10.85
C SER A 192 -3.63 -7.70 10.29
N GLY A 193 -2.47 -8.13 10.82
CA GLY A 193 -1.83 -9.38 10.40
C GLY A 193 -2.23 -10.62 11.20
N GLY A 194 -3.14 -10.47 12.17
CA GLY A 194 -3.45 -11.51 13.14
C GLY A 194 -4.09 -10.97 14.43
N PRO A 195 -4.08 -11.76 15.52
CA PRO A 195 -4.66 -11.39 16.82
C PRO A 195 -4.14 -10.03 17.32
N SER A 196 -5.04 -9.21 17.87
CA SER A 196 -4.75 -7.84 18.33
C SER A 196 -4.15 -6.91 17.25
N GLY A 197 -4.35 -7.22 15.96
CA GLY A 197 -3.81 -6.40 14.88
C GLY A 197 -2.35 -6.71 14.51
N GLU A 198 -1.74 -7.70 15.16
CA GLU A 198 -0.30 -7.99 15.04
C GLU A 198 -0.07 -9.25 14.20
N LEU A 199 1.00 -9.26 13.41
CA LEU A 199 1.42 -10.41 12.63
C LEU A 199 2.03 -11.49 13.54
N ARG A 200 1.18 -12.31 14.16
CA ARG A 200 1.59 -13.40 15.06
C ARG A 200 0.53 -14.49 15.16
N PHE A 201 0.92 -15.60 15.76
CA PHE A 201 -0.03 -16.59 16.27
C PHE A 201 -0.62 -16.17 17.63
N PRO A 202 -1.83 -16.67 18.00
CA PRO A 202 -2.44 -16.42 19.31
C PRO A 202 -1.82 -17.29 20.42
N SER A 203 -0.49 -17.21 20.60
CA SER A 203 0.25 -18.10 21.48
C SER A 203 0.12 -17.79 22.97
N TYR A 204 -0.18 -16.53 23.31
CA TYR A 204 -0.42 -16.05 24.66
C TYR A 204 -1.87 -15.55 24.77
N TYR A 205 -2.74 -16.35 25.38
CA TYR A 205 -4.16 -16.02 25.46
C TYR A 205 -4.75 -16.47 26.80
N PRO A 206 -5.29 -15.55 27.64
CA PRO A 206 -5.76 -15.88 28.99
C PRO A 206 -6.76 -17.03 29.05
N ALA A 207 -7.73 -17.06 28.13
CA ALA A 207 -8.74 -18.11 28.10
C ALA A 207 -8.19 -19.50 27.71
N ALA A 208 -6.97 -19.56 27.14
CA ALA A 208 -6.24 -20.81 26.89
C ALA A 208 -5.37 -21.25 28.09
N GLY A 209 -5.50 -20.57 29.24
CA GLY A 209 -4.74 -20.82 30.45
C GLY A 209 -3.39 -20.11 30.51
N TRP A 210 -3.14 -19.12 29.64
CA TRP A 210 -1.90 -18.36 29.68
C TRP A 210 -1.96 -17.23 30.72
N SER A 211 -0.84 -17.02 31.42
CA SER A 211 -0.58 -15.80 32.20
C SER A 211 0.87 -15.38 32.00
N TYR A 212 1.11 -14.06 31.96
CA TYR A 212 2.47 -13.52 31.93
C TYR A 212 3.25 -13.98 33.17
N PRO A 213 4.50 -14.46 33.05
CA PRO A 213 5.37 -14.46 31.87
C PRO A 213 5.50 -15.84 31.18
N SER A 214 4.46 -16.67 31.13
CA SER A 214 4.56 -18.02 30.53
C SER A 214 4.92 -17.96 29.04
N ARG A 215 5.67 -18.94 28.52
CA ARG A 215 6.10 -18.97 27.10
C ARG A 215 4.97 -19.03 26.07
N GLY A 216 3.73 -19.27 26.48
CA GLY A 216 2.62 -19.52 25.55
C GLY A 216 2.71 -20.90 24.92
N LYS A 217 1.98 -21.12 23.83
CA LYS A 217 1.90 -22.40 23.12
C LYS A 217 1.96 -22.20 21.61
N PHE A 218 2.59 -23.12 20.88
CA PHE A 218 2.48 -23.21 19.42
C PHE A 218 1.02 -23.43 19.01
N GLN A 219 0.61 -22.91 17.84
CA GLN A 219 -0.80 -22.76 17.43
C GLN A 219 -1.19 -23.53 16.14
N VAL A 220 -0.40 -24.53 15.76
CA VAL A 220 -0.50 -25.27 14.48
C VAL A 220 -0.95 -26.72 14.66
N TYR A 221 -1.87 -26.97 15.60
CA TYR A 221 -2.34 -28.33 15.93
C TYR A 221 -3.68 -28.71 15.28
N THR A 222 -4.24 -27.86 14.43
CA THR A 222 -5.33 -28.25 13.53
C THR A 222 -4.85 -29.31 12.55
N ASP A 223 -5.75 -30.15 12.06
CA ASP A 223 -5.36 -31.21 11.12
C ASP A 223 -4.92 -30.62 9.78
N THR A 224 -5.50 -29.47 9.40
CA THR A 224 -5.08 -28.61 8.30
C THR A 224 -3.64 -28.15 8.48
N ALA A 225 -3.28 -27.59 9.64
CA ALA A 225 -1.92 -27.12 9.89
C ALA A 225 -0.89 -28.26 9.94
N LYS A 226 -1.23 -29.40 10.56
CA LYS A 226 -0.37 -30.60 10.56
C LYS A 226 -0.13 -31.11 9.14
N ALA A 227 -1.18 -31.17 8.32
CA ALA A 227 -1.07 -31.58 6.92
C ALA A 227 -0.21 -30.60 6.10
N ALA A 228 -0.34 -29.30 6.34
CA ALA A 228 0.50 -28.28 5.71
C ALA A 228 1.98 -28.44 6.08
N PHE A 229 2.31 -28.67 7.36
CA PHE A 229 3.69 -28.93 7.80
C PHE A 229 4.27 -30.17 7.15
N ARG A 230 3.53 -31.29 7.22
CA ARG A 230 3.92 -32.55 6.58
C ARG A 230 4.20 -32.39 5.10
N THR A 231 3.31 -31.69 4.39
CA THR A 231 3.44 -31.43 2.95
C THR A 231 4.70 -30.61 2.68
N ALA A 232 4.95 -29.55 3.44
CA ALA A 232 6.15 -28.72 3.29
C ALA A 232 7.44 -29.52 3.52
N MET A 233 7.48 -30.41 4.51
CA MET A 233 8.68 -31.20 4.82
C MET A 233 8.94 -32.31 3.80
N LEU A 234 7.90 -33.03 3.39
CA LEU A 234 8.01 -34.02 2.31
C LEU A 234 8.46 -33.37 1.01
N ALA A 235 8.00 -32.15 0.75
CA ALA A 235 8.40 -31.41 -0.41
C ALA A 235 9.87 -30.96 -0.35
N LYS A 236 10.29 -30.36 0.76
CA LYS A 236 11.67 -29.91 0.99
C LYS A 236 12.68 -31.05 0.80
N TYR A 237 12.35 -32.26 1.25
CA TYR A 237 13.25 -33.41 1.24
C TYR A 237 12.90 -34.48 0.21
N GLY A 238 11.89 -34.23 -0.64
CA GLY A 238 11.39 -35.11 -1.70
C GLY A 238 10.67 -36.40 -1.25
N SER A 239 10.92 -36.92 -0.04
CA SER A 239 10.31 -38.16 0.46
C SER A 239 10.42 -38.30 1.98
N LEU A 240 9.69 -39.26 2.57
CA LEU A 240 9.83 -39.63 3.99
C LEU A 240 11.26 -40.09 4.33
N SER A 241 11.91 -40.81 3.42
CA SER A 241 13.32 -41.22 3.60
C SER A 241 14.26 -40.03 3.66
N GLY A 242 14.00 -39.00 2.84
CA GLY A 242 14.76 -37.75 2.87
C GLY A 242 14.58 -36.99 4.19
N VAL A 243 13.34 -36.89 4.68
CA VAL A 243 13.04 -36.32 6.00
C VAL A 243 13.78 -37.07 7.11
N ASN A 244 13.71 -38.41 7.13
CA ASN A 244 14.40 -39.24 8.11
C ASN A 244 15.92 -39.04 8.09
N SER A 245 16.51 -38.98 6.90
CA SER A 245 17.95 -38.72 6.76
C SER A 245 18.34 -37.33 7.26
N ALA A 246 17.55 -36.30 6.97
CA ALA A 246 17.83 -34.94 7.39
C ALA A 246 17.65 -34.73 8.91
N TRP A 247 16.62 -35.36 9.50
CA TRP A 247 16.29 -35.18 10.91
C TRP A 247 16.95 -36.20 11.85
N GLY A 248 17.56 -37.25 11.30
CA GLY A 248 18.08 -38.37 12.09
C GLY A 248 16.96 -39.18 12.77
N THR A 249 15.78 -39.22 12.15
CA THR A 249 14.60 -39.94 12.65
C THR A 249 14.38 -41.26 11.92
N ALA A 250 13.50 -42.11 12.47
CA ALA A 250 13.09 -43.39 11.88
C ALA A 250 11.57 -43.48 11.74
N LEU A 251 10.96 -42.43 11.18
CA LEU A 251 9.52 -42.38 10.93
C LEU A 251 9.14 -43.46 9.89
N THR A 252 8.12 -44.23 10.19
CA THR A 252 7.59 -45.31 9.35
C THR A 252 6.47 -44.85 8.42
N GLY A 253 5.88 -43.68 8.68
CA GLY A 253 4.86 -43.09 7.82
C GLY A 253 4.86 -41.56 7.88
N ALA A 254 4.36 -40.94 6.81
CA ALA A 254 4.34 -39.49 6.66
C ALA A 254 3.45 -38.81 7.71
N GLU A 255 2.41 -39.49 8.16
CA GLU A 255 1.50 -39.06 9.23
C GLU A 255 2.21 -38.74 10.55
N GLN A 256 3.38 -39.34 10.79
CA GLN A 256 4.21 -39.10 11.97
C GLN A 256 5.05 -37.82 11.89
N ILE A 257 5.09 -37.14 10.73
CA ILE A 257 5.62 -35.78 10.63
C ILE A 257 4.58 -34.85 11.26
N LEU A 258 4.86 -34.39 12.47
CA LEU A 258 3.96 -33.60 13.30
C LEU A 258 4.72 -32.40 13.91
N PRO A 259 4.00 -31.31 14.27
CA PRO A 259 4.53 -30.29 15.18
C PRO A 259 4.99 -30.89 16.53
N PRO A 260 5.75 -30.14 17.36
CA PRO A 260 6.27 -30.66 18.62
C PRO A 260 5.15 -31.21 19.51
N GLY A 261 5.26 -32.47 19.96
CA GLY A 261 4.28 -33.10 20.84
C GLY A 261 4.33 -32.60 22.28
N ASP A 262 5.47 -32.07 22.70
CA ASP A 262 5.71 -31.44 24.00
C ASP A 262 6.44 -30.12 23.76
N GLY A 263 5.72 -29.00 23.90
CA GLY A 263 6.29 -27.68 23.66
C GLY A 263 7.29 -27.23 24.72
N ASP A 264 7.18 -27.68 25.97
CA ASP A 264 8.17 -27.36 27.02
C ASP A 264 9.44 -28.16 26.79
N GLY A 265 9.28 -29.47 26.57
CA GLY A 265 10.36 -30.40 26.21
C GLY A 265 11.07 -30.02 24.92
N PHE A 266 10.39 -29.38 23.97
CA PHE A 266 11.01 -28.87 22.75
C PHE A 266 12.16 -27.89 23.04
N TYR A 267 12.07 -27.12 24.12
CA TYR A 267 13.14 -26.24 24.57
C TYR A 267 14.11 -26.95 25.50
N THR A 268 13.61 -27.52 26.60
CA THR A 268 14.44 -28.06 27.69
C THR A 268 15.26 -29.28 27.27
N ASN A 269 14.79 -30.06 26.29
CA ASN A 269 15.50 -31.21 25.74
C ASN A 269 16.30 -30.86 24.46
N GLY A 270 16.46 -29.57 24.12
CA GLY A 270 17.24 -29.13 22.95
C GLY A 270 16.57 -29.36 21.60
N GLY A 271 15.28 -29.68 21.56
CA GLY A 271 14.50 -29.89 20.33
C GLY A 271 14.60 -28.73 19.34
N TYR A 272 14.50 -27.48 19.80
CA TYR A 272 14.61 -26.26 18.97
C TYR A 272 15.95 -26.12 18.23
N THR A 273 17.03 -26.74 18.74
CA THR A 273 18.36 -26.71 18.10
C THR A 273 18.58 -27.83 17.09
N SER A 274 17.75 -28.87 17.12
CA SER A 274 17.84 -30.02 16.21
C SER A 274 17.49 -29.62 14.77
N ALA A 275 17.83 -30.47 13.79
CA ALA A 275 17.44 -30.24 12.40
C ALA A 275 15.91 -30.15 12.24
N TYR A 276 15.18 -31.05 12.90
CA TYR A 276 13.71 -31.00 13.00
C TYR A 276 13.21 -29.66 13.58
N GLY A 277 13.78 -29.22 14.71
CA GLY A 277 13.34 -28.01 15.37
C GLY A 277 13.55 -26.75 14.55
N LYS A 278 14.71 -26.65 13.87
CA LYS A 278 15.00 -25.56 12.93
C LYS A 278 14.03 -25.55 11.75
N ASP A 279 13.72 -26.72 11.18
CA ASP A 279 12.75 -26.84 10.10
C ASP A 279 11.34 -26.46 10.53
N PHE A 280 10.91 -26.94 11.70
CA PHE A 280 9.62 -26.58 12.27
C PHE A 280 9.50 -25.07 12.50
N LEU A 281 10.46 -24.45 13.20
CA LEU A 281 10.41 -23.01 13.50
C LEU A 281 10.50 -22.14 12.25
N ARG A 282 11.32 -22.53 11.27
CA ARG A 282 11.42 -21.84 9.98
C ARG A 282 10.13 -21.95 9.17
N TRP A 283 9.50 -23.12 9.15
CA TRP A 283 8.19 -23.30 8.53
C TRP A 283 7.11 -22.49 9.26
N TYR A 284 7.09 -22.55 10.59
CA TYR A 284 6.11 -21.86 11.43
C TYR A 284 6.14 -20.35 11.22
N GLN A 285 7.32 -19.72 11.21
CA GLN A 285 7.46 -18.32 10.83
C GLN A 285 7.08 -18.07 9.36
N GLY A 286 7.44 -18.99 8.46
CA GLY A 286 7.12 -18.90 7.03
C GLY A 286 5.63 -18.79 6.74
N VAL A 287 4.76 -19.35 7.59
CA VAL A 287 3.31 -19.17 7.51
C VAL A 287 2.92 -17.70 7.67
N LEU A 288 3.48 -17.00 8.66
CA LEU A 288 3.22 -15.58 8.91
C LEU A 288 3.80 -14.70 7.79
N GLU A 289 5.00 -15.02 7.32
CA GLU A 289 5.61 -14.28 6.19
C GLU A 289 4.77 -14.40 4.91
N ASN A 290 4.28 -15.61 4.60
CA ASN A 290 3.37 -15.80 3.47
C ASN A 290 2.07 -15.02 3.66
N HIS A 291 1.48 -15.07 4.85
CA HIS A 291 0.28 -14.31 5.18
C HIS A 291 0.48 -12.81 4.96
N LEU A 292 1.60 -12.26 5.44
CA LEU A 292 1.96 -10.85 5.23
C LEU A 292 2.01 -10.50 3.73
N GLY A 293 2.58 -11.38 2.91
CA GLY A 293 2.61 -11.19 1.45
C GLY A 293 1.20 -11.17 0.82
N VAL A 294 0.31 -12.06 1.26
CA VAL A 294 -1.08 -12.13 0.77
C VAL A 294 -1.83 -10.84 1.09
N ILE A 295 -1.81 -10.39 2.35
CA ILE A 295 -2.56 -9.20 2.76
C ILE A 295 -1.96 -7.91 2.19
N ALA A 296 -0.63 -7.84 2.06
CA ALA A 296 0.05 -6.70 1.45
C ALA A 296 -0.31 -6.56 -0.04
N ALA A 297 -0.30 -7.67 -0.78
CA ALA A 297 -0.66 -7.66 -2.20
C ALA A 297 -2.11 -7.20 -2.41
N ALA A 298 -3.05 -7.70 -1.61
CA ALA A 298 -4.44 -7.26 -1.63
C ALA A 298 -4.57 -5.77 -1.29
N ALA A 299 -3.87 -5.32 -0.24
CA ALA A 299 -3.89 -3.92 0.19
C ALA A 299 -3.34 -2.98 -0.88
N HIS A 300 -2.15 -3.25 -1.43
CA HIS A 300 -1.56 -2.43 -2.49
C HIS A 300 -2.45 -2.41 -3.75
N GLN A 301 -3.03 -3.55 -4.14
CA GLN A 301 -3.94 -3.62 -5.28
C GLN A 301 -5.17 -2.71 -5.11
N LYS A 302 -5.75 -2.65 -3.90
CA LYS A 302 -7.01 -1.95 -3.63
C LYS A 302 -6.81 -0.51 -3.18
N LEU A 303 -5.76 -0.23 -2.41
CA LEU A 303 -5.58 1.04 -1.71
C LEU A 303 -4.64 2.00 -2.45
N ASP A 304 -3.62 1.51 -3.17
CA ASP A 304 -2.66 2.39 -3.85
C ASP A 304 -3.31 3.30 -4.92
N PRO A 305 -4.21 2.80 -5.81
CA PRO A 305 -4.83 3.64 -6.83
C PRO A 305 -5.68 4.77 -6.25
N VAL A 306 -6.19 4.60 -5.03
CA VAL A 306 -7.07 5.57 -4.36
C VAL A 306 -6.28 6.49 -3.45
N PHE A 307 -5.53 5.93 -2.49
CA PHE A 307 -4.86 6.70 -1.45
C PHE A 307 -3.41 7.00 -1.77
N GLY A 308 -2.66 6.07 -2.37
CA GLY A 308 -1.24 6.25 -2.69
C GLY A 308 -0.39 6.62 -1.46
N VAL A 309 -0.77 6.12 -0.28
CA VAL A 309 -0.11 6.38 1.00
C VAL A 309 0.70 5.17 1.46
N ARG A 310 1.54 5.35 2.49
CA ARG A 310 2.24 4.20 3.10
C ARG A 310 1.24 3.25 3.73
N ILE A 311 1.49 1.96 3.56
CA ILE A 311 0.77 0.87 4.23
C ILE A 311 1.72 0.24 5.24
N GLY A 312 1.25 -0.08 6.43
CA GLY A 312 2.05 -0.75 7.44
C GLY A 312 1.37 -1.96 8.06
N ALA A 313 2.16 -2.77 8.76
CA ALA A 313 1.67 -3.82 9.65
C ALA A 313 2.50 -3.83 10.95
N LYS A 314 2.01 -4.56 11.96
CA LYS A 314 2.57 -4.55 13.32
C LYS A 314 3.23 -5.89 13.66
N VAL A 315 4.35 -5.83 14.37
CA VAL A 315 4.98 -6.98 15.03
C VAL A 315 4.97 -6.74 16.53
N SER A 316 4.50 -7.72 17.29
CA SER A 316 4.42 -7.64 18.75
C SER A 316 5.80 -7.67 19.41
N GLY A 317 6.01 -6.84 20.44
CA GLY A 317 7.13 -6.95 21.37
C GLY A 317 6.95 -8.08 22.38
N VAL A 318 7.18 -9.33 21.97
CA VAL A 318 7.10 -10.50 22.87
C VAL A 318 8.38 -10.58 23.70
N HIS A 319 8.45 -9.76 24.75
CA HIS A 319 9.70 -9.44 25.42
C HIS A 319 10.08 -10.36 26.60
N TRP A 320 9.25 -11.34 26.98
CA TRP A 320 9.47 -12.23 28.11
C TRP A 320 10.01 -13.61 27.68
N GLN A 321 10.58 -14.36 28.61
CA GLN A 321 11.34 -15.60 28.35
C GLN A 321 12.52 -15.46 27.36
N MET A 322 12.87 -14.24 26.94
CA MET A 322 13.96 -13.99 25.98
C MET A 322 15.28 -14.56 26.49
N THR A 323 15.64 -14.20 27.72
CA THR A 323 16.91 -14.57 28.35
C THR A 323 16.81 -15.79 29.26
N SER A 324 15.72 -16.57 29.13
CA SER A 324 15.52 -17.76 29.94
C SER A 324 16.63 -18.79 29.70
N PRO A 325 17.31 -19.30 30.75
CA PRO A 325 18.42 -20.22 30.58
C PRO A 325 17.97 -21.60 30.09
N THR A 326 16.70 -21.97 30.27
CA THR A 326 16.16 -23.29 29.92
C THR A 326 15.23 -23.26 28.72
N MET A 327 14.67 -22.10 28.38
CA MET A 327 13.75 -21.93 27.25
C MET A 327 13.93 -20.57 26.55
N PRO A 328 15.14 -20.28 26.04
CA PRO A 328 15.47 -18.98 25.47
C PRO A 328 14.57 -18.65 24.28
N HIS A 329 14.05 -17.42 24.23
CA HIS A 329 13.16 -16.92 23.18
C HIS A 329 11.90 -17.76 22.95
N SER A 330 11.49 -18.57 23.92
CA SER A 330 10.38 -19.52 23.76
C SER A 330 9.04 -18.83 23.53
N ALA A 331 8.83 -17.64 24.12
CA ALA A 331 7.63 -16.84 23.89
C ALA A 331 7.57 -16.27 22.48
N GLU A 332 8.68 -15.70 21.99
CA GLU A 332 8.83 -15.21 20.61
C GLU A 332 8.57 -16.33 19.61
N GLN A 333 9.21 -17.48 19.80
CA GLN A 333 9.08 -18.64 18.93
C GLN A 333 7.65 -19.19 18.93
N ALA A 334 6.98 -19.26 20.07
CA ALA A 334 5.57 -19.67 20.14
C ALA A 334 4.65 -18.68 19.39
N ALA A 335 4.95 -17.38 19.44
CA ALA A 335 4.24 -16.34 18.67
C ALA A 335 4.53 -16.38 17.16
N GLY A 336 5.59 -17.09 16.74
CA GLY A 336 5.99 -17.27 15.34
C GLY A 336 7.24 -16.50 14.94
N TYR A 337 7.97 -15.93 15.90
CA TYR A 337 9.21 -15.19 15.67
C TYR A 337 10.42 -16.07 15.94
N TYR A 338 11.02 -16.56 14.88
CA TYR A 338 12.23 -17.38 14.88
C TYR A 338 13.45 -16.60 14.39
N ASP A 339 13.29 -15.79 13.35
CA ASP A 339 14.33 -14.98 12.73
C ASP A 339 13.77 -13.63 12.26
N TYR A 340 14.03 -12.58 13.05
CA TYR A 340 13.62 -11.22 12.72
C TYR A 340 14.26 -10.69 11.43
N ASN A 341 15.43 -11.18 11.00
CA ASN A 341 16.00 -10.75 9.71
C ASN A 341 15.15 -11.21 8.53
N ALA A 342 14.72 -12.47 8.52
CA ALA A 342 13.82 -12.99 7.50
C ALA A 342 12.44 -12.33 7.57
N LEU A 343 11.89 -12.17 8.78
CA LEU A 343 10.57 -11.54 8.97
C LEU A 343 10.55 -10.10 8.45
N ILE A 344 11.54 -9.28 8.84
CA ILE A 344 11.62 -7.87 8.43
C ILE A 344 12.01 -7.75 6.95
N GLN A 345 12.75 -8.72 6.39
CA GLN A 345 12.94 -8.80 4.94
C GLN A 345 11.59 -8.92 4.23
N LYS A 346 10.66 -9.73 4.76
CA LYS A 346 9.33 -9.85 4.16
C LYS A 346 8.53 -8.55 4.17
N PHE A 347 8.67 -7.71 5.21
CA PHE A 347 8.11 -6.35 5.21
C PHE A 347 8.66 -5.51 4.05
N LYS A 348 9.98 -5.55 3.83
CA LYS A 348 10.62 -4.84 2.70
C LYS A 348 10.08 -5.33 1.37
N ASP A 349 10.06 -6.65 1.17
CA ASP A 349 9.63 -7.28 -0.08
C ASP A 349 8.14 -6.99 -0.38
N ALA A 350 7.33 -6.88 0.67
CA ALA A 350 5.92 -6.55 0.61
C ALA A 350 5.63 -5.03 0.55
N ASN A 351 6.66 -4.17 0.55
CA ASN A 351 6.56 -2.70 0.57
C ASN A 351 5.76 -2.15 1.78
N LEU A 352 5.83 -2.82 2.92
CA LEU A 352 5.15 -2.40 4.15
C LEU A 352 6.10 -1.69 5.12
N ASP A 353 5.59 -0.64 5.75
CA ASP A 353 6.21 -0.05 6.93
C ASP A 353 6.04 -0.98 8.15
N LEU A 354 7.07 -1.07 8.99
CA LEU A 354 7.03 -1.84 10.23
C LEU A 354 6.59 -0.95 11.39
N THR A 355 5.67 -1.47 12.22
CA THR A 355 5.38 -0.92 13.55
C THR A 355 5.79 -1.92 14.61
N PHE A 356 6.51 -1.46 15.63
CA PHE A 356 6.95 -2.28 16.76
C PHE A 356 6.51 -1.65 18.09
N THR A 357 6.30 -2.49 19.11
CA THR A 357 5.74 -2.09 20.42
C THR A 357 6.80 -2.15 21.53
N CYS A 358 6.41 -1.84 22.78
CA CYS A 358 7.25 -1.88 23.99
C CYS A 358 8.36 -0.81 24.08
N LEU A 359 8.25 0.29 23.33
CA LEU A 359 9.27 1.36 23.33
C LEU A 359 9.45 2.05 24.69
N GLU A 360 8.46 1.95 25.58
CA GLU A 360 8.45 2.56 26.90
C GLU A 360 9.15 1.72 27.99
N MET A 361 9.51 0.48 27.68
CA MET A 361 9.93 -0.50 28.68
C MET A 361 11.46 -0.59 28.83
N TYR A 362 11.90 -0.92 30.05
CA TYR A 362 13.30 -1.21 30.39
C TYR A 362 13.53 -2.72 30.51
N ASP A 363 14.78 -3.13 30.29
CA ASP A 363 15.16 -4.54 30.47
C ASP A 363 15.08 -4.95 31.94
N ASN A 364 14.55 -6.15 32.16
CA ASN A 364 14.54 -6.84 33.44
C ASN A 364 14.63 -8.35 33.22
N SER A 365 15.87 -8.84 33.07
CA SER A 365 16.18 -10.26 32.84
C SER A 365 16.04 -11.14 34.09
N ALA A 366 15.46 -10.63 35.19
CA ALA A 366 15.28 -11.42 36.40
C ALA A 366 14.26 -12.54 36.20
N SER A 367 14.52 -13.67 36.84
CA SER A 367 13.55 -14.75 37.01
C SER A 367 12.32 -14.24 37.78
N PRO A 368 11.09 -14.68 37.45
CA PRO A 368 10.74 -15.69 36.43
C PRO A 368 10.48 -15.12 35.02
N ASN A 369 10.60 -13.80 34.83
CA ASN A 369 10.15 -13.13 33.61
C ASN A 369 11.16 -13.25 32.46
N TYR A 370 12.46 -13.12 32.77
CA TYR A 370 13.54 -13.10 31.78
C TYR A 370 13.24 -12.12 30.64
N SER A 371 12.86 -10.89 31.02
CA SER A 371 12.24 -9.92 30.13
C SER A 371 13.24 -8.89 29.61
N ALA A 372 13.41 -8.76 28.29
CA ALA A 372 14.38 -7.83 27.69
C ALA A 372 13.78 -6.93 26.57
N PRO A 373 12.73 -6.13 26.86
CA PRO A 373 12.04 -5.32 25.85
C PRO A 373 12.90 -4.23 25.21
N SER A 374 13.77 -3.55 25.97
CA SER A 374 14.65 -2.51 25.41
C SER A 374 15.64 -3.14 24.44
N THR A 375 16.26 -4.27 24.82
CA THR A 375 17.14 -5.03 23.92
C THR A 375 16.39 -5.54 22.68
N LEU A 376 15.13 -5.98 22.82
CA LEU A 376 14.31 -6.42 21.71
C LEU A 376 14.00 -5.28 20.72
N VAL A 377 13.60 -4.12 21.22
CA VAL A 377 13.38 -2.91 20.41
C VAL A 377 14.65 -2.54 19.66
N ASP A 378 15.81 -2.57 20.33
CA ASP A 378 17.10 -2.25 19.70
C ASP A 378 17.43 -3.23 18.57
N THR A 379 17.17 -4.52 18.78
CA THR A 379 17.41 -5.59 17.80
C THR A 379 16.53 -5.40 16.56
N VAL A 380 15.22 -5.28 16.74
CA VAL A 380 14.26 -5.11 15.64
C VAL A 380 14.52 -3.82 14.87
N SER A 381 14.77 -2.72 15.59
CA SER A 381 15.04 -1.42 14.97
C SER A 381 16.33 -1.42 14.15
N SER A 382 17.39 -2.03 14.67
CA SER A 382 18.66 -2.17 13.96
C SER A 382 18.51 -2.98 12.66
N ILE A 383 17.76 -4.08 12.71
CA ILE A 383 17.50 -4.92 11.53
C ILE A 383 16.70 -4.14 10.48
N ALA A 384 15.62 -3.46 10.89
CA ALA A 384 14.80 -2.67 9.98
C ALA A 384 15.61 -1.55 9.30
N ASN A 385 16.42 -0.81 10.05
CA ASN A 385 17.31 0.22 9.51
C ASN A 385 18.33 -0.37 8.52
N SER A 386 18.94 -1.51 8.84
CA SER A 386 19.89 -2.18 7.93
C SER A 386 19.27 -2.60 6.60
N LYS A 387 17.94 -2.81 6.59
CA LYS A 387 17.16 -3.18 5.40
C LYS A 387 16.49 -1.99 4.74
N GLY A 388 16.57 -0.79 5.33
CA GLY A 388 15.84 0.40 4.87
C GLY A 388 14.32 0.24 4.96
N VAL A 389 13.82 -0.50 5.96
CA VAL A 389 12.39 -0.59 6.28
C VAL A 389 12.05 0.53 7.25
N ARG A 390 11.00 1.30 6.93
CA ARG A 390 10.53 2.41 7.75
C ARG A 390 9.98 1.92 9.08
N LEU A 391 10.35 2.59 10.16
CA LEU A 391 10.02 2.20 11.53
C LEU A 391 8.99 3.13 12.16
N ASN A 392 8.00 2.54 12.81
CA ASN A 392 6.99 3.23 13.60
C ASN A 392 6.90 2.55 14.97
N GLY A 393 6.60 3.32 16.00
CA GLY A 393 6.63 2.85 17.39
C GLY A 393 5.29 3.00 18.09
N GLU A 394 5.03 2.10 19.02
CA GLU A 394 3.90 2.18 19.97
C GLU A 394 4.40 1.81 21.39
N ASN A 395 3.77 2.38 22.41
CA ASN A 395 3.87 1.83 23.77
C ASN A 395 2.95 0.61 23.90
N ALA A 396 3.40 -0.43 24.61
CA ALA A 396 2.62 -1.65 24.77
C ALA A 396 1.54 -1.52 25.86
N LEU A 397 1.90 -0.89 26.99
CA LEU A 397 0.97 -0.58 28.07
C LEU A 397 0.79 0.94 28.20
N PRO A 398 -0.27 1.44 28.85
CA PRO A 398 -0.43 2.85 29.20
C PRO A 398 0.88 3.47 29.72
N ALA A 399 1.54 4.31 28.91
CA ALA A 399 2.76 5.00 29.32
C ALA A 399 2.43 6.05 30.39
N SER A 400 3.20 6.07 31.49
CA SER A 400 3.00 7.02 32.58
C SER A 400 4.33 7.49 33.17
N GLY A 401 4.39 8.78 33.49
CA GLY A 401 5.56 9.41 34.10
C GLY A 401 6.75 9.58 33.16
N THR A 402 7.71 10.39 33.58
CA THR A 402 8.87 10.79 32.76
C THR A 402 9.78 9.62 32.37
N GLY A 403 9.86 8.56 33.18
CA GLY A 403 10.64 7.37 32.86
C GLY A 403 10.18 6.69 31.57
N ALA A 404 8.88 6.41 31.43
CA ALA A 404 8.32 5.79 30.22
C ALA A 404 8.52 6.67 28.98
N PHE A 405 8.22 7.98 29.09
CA PHE A 405 8.31 8.91 27.96
C PHE A 405 9.76 9.22 27.53
N SER A 406 10.70 9.32 28.48
CA SER A 406 12.13 9.44 28.15
C SER A 406 12.68 8.17 27.51
N LYS A 407 12.17 6.99 27.89
CA LYS A 407 12.53 5.73 27.22
C LYS A 407 12.02 5.69 25.79
N ILE A 408 10.78 6.14 25.55
CA ILE A 408 10.24 6.30 24.19
C ILE A 408 11.13 7.26 23.38
N GLU A 409 11.45 8.43 23.92
CA GLU A 409 12.34 9.42 23.29
C GLU A 409 13.70 8.82 22.90
N GLU A 410 14.33 8.08 23.81
CA GLU A 410 15.59 7.36 23.57
C GLU A 410 15.45 6.47 22.33
N LYS A 411 14.40 5.65 22.23
CA LYS A 411 14.23 4.71 21.12
C LYS A 411 13.94 5.42 19.79
N ILE A 412 13.03 6.39 19.77
CA ILE A 412 12.65 7.06 18.52
C ILE A 412 13.80 7.87 17.92
N THR A 413 14.64 8.49 18.76
CA THR A 413 15.77 9.31 18.32
C THR A 413 17.01 8.48 17.99
N HIS A 414 17.26 7.39 18.73
CA HIS A 414 18.43 6.55 18.48
C HIS A 414 18.33 5.78 17.15
N PHE A 415 17.12 5.35 16.79
CA PHE A 415 16.89 4.54 15.58
C PHE A 415 16.20 5.28 14.44
N GLY A 416 15.98 6.61 14.56
CA GLY A 416 15.41 7.39 13.46
C GLY A 416 14.01 6.95 13.07
N TYR A 417 13.11 6.77 14.05
CA TYR A 417 11.72 6.37 13.78
C TYR A 417 11.01 7.41 12.89
N ASN A 418 10.07 6.94 12.06
CA ASN A 418 9.21 7.76 11.19
C ASN A 418 7.88 8.16 11.86
N GLY A 419 7.56 7.57 13.01
CA GLY A 419 6.39 7.97 13.76
C GLY A 419 6.25 7.21 15.06
N PHE A 420 5.50 7.79 15.98
CA PHE A 420 5.12 7.16 17.24
C PHE A 420 3.62 7.33 17.47
N THR A 421 2.94 6.25 17.89
CA THR A 421 1.54 6.27 18.27
C THR A 421 1.38 5.96 19.75
N LEU A 422 0.76 6.86 20.49
CA LEU A 422 0.49 6.67 21.92
C LEU A 422 -0.79 5.85 22.16
N LEU A 423 -0.68 4.75 22.90
CA LEU A 423 -1.82 4.04 23.51
C LEU A 423 -2.12 4.64 24.90
N ARG A 424 -3.26 5.28 25.13
CA ARG A 424 -4.31 5.69 24.18
C ARG A 424 -4.90 7.05 24.55
N LEU A 425 -5.90 7.52 23.80
CA LEU A 425 -6.55 8.83 23.98
C LEU A 425 -6.82 9.21 25.44
N ALA A 426 -7.45 8.30 26.20
CA ALA A 426 -7.82 8.53 27.60
C ALA A 426 -6.61 8.76 28.53
N ASN A 427 -5.41 8.35 28.12
CA ASN A 427 -4.18 8.59 28.89
C ASN A 427 -3.76 10.05 28.86
N VAL A 428 -4.11 10.79 27.79
CA VAL A 428 -3.63 12.16 27.54
C VAL A 428 -4.75 13.20 27.52
N VAL A 429 -5.99 12.79 27.27
CA VAL A 429 -7.16 13.68 27.27
C VAL A 429 -8.34 13.00 27.96
N ASN A 430 -8.91 13.66 28.96
CA ASN A 430 -10.11 13.24 29.67
C ASN A 430 -11.36 13.33 28.76
N ALA A 431 -12.46 12.71 29.17
CA ALA A 431 -13.71 12.73 28.40
C ALA A 431 -14.28 14.14 28.18
N ASP A 432 -14.06 15.07 29.12
CA ASP A 432 -14.49 16.46 29.01
C ASP A 432 -13.61 17.32 28.07
N GLY A 433 -12.57 16.73 27.47
CA GLY A 433 -11.62 17.42 26.59
C GLY A 433 -10.44 18.07 27.32
N SER A 434 -10.39 18.02 28.65
CA SER A 434 -9.24 18.53 29.42
C SER A 434 -8.02 17.59 29.29
N VAL A 435 -6.82 18.16 29.35
CA VAL A 435 -5.57 17.38 29.32
C VAL A 435 -5.37 16.62 30.63
N THR A 436 -4.82 15.41 30.56
CA THR A 436 -4.28 14.72 31.74
C THR A 436 -2.86 15.23 32.06
N GLY A 437 -2.28 14.76 33.17
CA GLY A 437 -0.87 15.02 33.48
C GLY A 437 0.10 14.47 32.43
N GLU A 438 -0.27 13.43 31.69
CA GLU A 438 0.63 12.77 30.73
C GLU A 438 0.72 13.50 29.39
N MET A 439 -0.22 14.39 29.06
CA MET A 439 -0.13 15.21 27.84
C MET A 439 1.16 16.05 27.82
N ALA A 440 1.54 16.60 28.98
CA ALA A 440 2.77 17.37 29.09
C ALA A 440 4.01 16.52 28.81
N ASN A 441 4.04 15.27 29.31
CA ASN A 441 5.13 14.34 29.03
C ASN A 441 5.15 13.96 27.54
N PHE A 442 4.00 13.61 26.96
CA PHE A 442 3.92 13.26 25.54
C PHE A 442 4.41 14.41 24.65
N LYS A 443 4.02 15.64 24.97
CA LYS A 443 4.48 16.84 24.24
C LYS A 443 5.99 17.04 24.35
N ASN A 444 6.53 16.95 25.57
CA ASN A 444 7.93 17.25 25.86
C ASN A 444 8.92 16.18 25.40
N TYR A 445 8.48 14.93 25.24
CA TYR A 445 9.37 13.81 24.88
C TYR A 445 9.12 13.26 23.48
N VAL A 446 7.93 13.46 22.90
CA VAL A 446 7.57 12.86 21.60
C VAL A 446 7.11 13.91 20.60
N VAL A 447 6.06 14.68 20.90
CA VAL A 447 5.46 15.60 19.92
C VAL A 447 6.43 16.70 19.48
N LYS A 448 7.37 17.12 20.35
CA LYS A 448 8.39 18.12 19.98
C LYS A 448 9.25 17.74 18.76
N TYR A 449 9.32 16.45 18.44
CA TYR A 449 10.07 15.93 17.30
C TYR A 449 9.25 15.87 16.01
N ALA A 450 7.93 16.06 16.09
CA ALA A 450 7.05 16.01 14.93
C ALA A 450 7.48 17.06 13.91
N ALA A 451 7.71 16.61 12.67
CA ALA A 451 8.01 17.50 11.57
C ALA A 451 6.88 18.54 11.44
N PRO A 452 7.19 19.81 11.13
CA PRO A 452 6.18 20.83 10.90
C PRO A 452 5.15 20.28 9.92
N VAL A 453 3.94 20.08 10.42
CA VAL A 453 2.83 19.70 9.57
C VAL A 453 2.60 20.91 8.70
N ASP A 454 2.66 20.76 7.37
CA ASP A 454 2.18 21.80 6.46
C ASP A 454 0.83 22.25 7.02
N PRO A 455 0.68 23.53 7.43
CA PRO A 455 -0.59 23.98 7.97
C PRO A 455 -1.66 23.59 6.97
N VAL A 456 -2.83 23.20 7.44
CA VAL A 456 -3.95 22.91 6.53
C VAL A 456 -4.13 24.17 5.67
N HIS A 457 -3.67 24.11 4.43
CA HIS A 457 -3.75 25.21 3.48
C HIS A 457 -5.15 25.13 2.92
N ASN A 458 -6.09 25.88 3.51
CA ASN A 458 -7.35 26.11 2.85
C ASN A 458 -7.05 26.92 1.59
N LEU A 459 -7.32 26.32 0.43
CA LEU A 459 -7.12 26.96 -0.86
C LEU A 459 -8.45 27.48 -1.38
N VAL A 460 -8.43 28.70 -1.90
CA VAL A 460 -9.53 29.28 -2.67
C VAL A 460 -9.04 29.54 -4.08
N THR A 461 -9.61 28.84 -5.05
CA THR A 461 -9.34 29.07 -6.48
C THR A 461 -10.48 29.89 -7.07
N VAL A 462 -10.19 31.05 -7.63
CA VAL A 462 -11.19 31.90 -8.31
C VAL A 462 -10.85 32.03 -9.78
N TYR A 463 -11.82 31.69 -10.61
CA TYR A 463 -11.84 32.00 -12.03
C TYR A 463 -12.62 33.30 -12.25
N TYR A 464 -11.97 34.31 -12.78
CA TYR A 464 -12.55 35.60 -13.11
C TYR A 464 -12.85 35.66 -14.61
N LYS A 465 -14.13 35.80 -14.99
CA LYS A 465 -14.49 36.05 -16.40
C LYS A 465 -13.93 37.42 -16.78
N LYS A 466 -13.01 37.47 -17.75
CA LYS A 466 -12.26 38.69 -18.08
C LYS A 466 -13.19 39.83 -18.47
N GLY A 467 -13.45 40.76 -17.54
CA GLY A 467 -13.93 42.12 -17.81
C GLY A 467 -12.78 43.13 -18.00
N PHE A 468 -11.61 42.81 -17.45
CA PHE A 468 -10.36 43.56 -17.64
C PHE A 468 -9.36 42.76 -18.48
N ALA A 469 -8.52 43.45 -19.25
CA ALA A 469 -7.45 42.82 -20.02
C ALA A 469 -6.41 42.14 -19.09
N THR A 470 -6.15 42.72 -17.92
CA THR A 470 -5.30 42.14 -16.87
C THR A 470 -5.96 42.33 -15.51
N PRO A 471 -6.77 41.37 -15.03
CA PRO A 471 -7.41 41.48 -13.72
C PRO A 471 -6.43 41.18 -12.58
N TYR A 472 -6.56 41.93 -11.49
CA TYR A 472 -5.87 41.76 -10.23
C TYR A 472 -6.88 41.45 -9.12
N MET A 473 -6.44 40.67 -8.14
CA MET A 473 -7.18 40.31 -6.95
C MET A 473 -6.53 40.97 -5.72
N HIS A 474 -7.16 42.02 -5.20
CA HIS A 474 -6.83 42.58 -3.90
C HIS A 474 -7.67 41.85 -2.86
N TYR A 475 -7.03 41.14 -1.93
CA TYR A 475 -7.72 40.24 -1.01
C TYR A 475 -7.18 40.27 0.43
N ARG A 476 -7.93 39.63 1.34
CA ARG A 476 -7.48 39.15 2.65
C ARG A 476 -8.18 37.84 3.01
N PRO A 477 -7.56 36.93 3.78
CA PRO A 477 -8.31 35.95 4.57
C PRO A 477 -9.31 36.68 5.47
N ALA A 478 -10.52 36.14 5.66
CA ALA A 478 -11.54 36.81 6.49
C ALA A 478 -11.00 37.13 7.90
N GLY A 479 -11.11 38.40 8.31
CA GLY A 479 -10.54 38.89 9.58
C GLY A 479 -9.02 39.19 9.56
N GLY A 480 -8.34 39.00 8.44
CA GLY A 480 -6.91 39.27 8.26
C GLY A 480 -6.58 40.66 7.67
N SER A 481 -5.32 40.84 7.29
CA SER A 481 -4.82 42.06 6.64
C SER A 481 -4.97 42.00 5.11
N TRP A 482 -5.32 43.13 4.51
CA TRP A 482 -5.36 43.28 3.05
C TRP A 482 -3.97 43.24 2.43
N THR A 483 -3.87 42.60 1.27
CA THR A 483 -2.74 42.75 0.34
C THR A 483 -2.49 44.21 -0.03
N THR A 484 -1.29 44.59 -0.46
CA THR A 484 -1.06 45.94 -0.99
C THR A 484 -1.73 46.11 -2.36
N VAL A 485 -2.36 47.26 -2.63
CA VAL A 485 -2.97 47.57 -3.95
C VAL A 485 -1.88 47.57 -5.03
N PRO A 486 -2.08 46.93 -6.20
CA PRO A 486 -3.34 46.36 -6.74
C PRO A 486 -3.68 44.93 -6.31
N GLY A 487 -2.88 44.29 -5.47
CA GLY A 487 -3.04 42.88 -5.08
C GLY A 487 -2.28 41.93 -6.01
N VAL A 488 -2.73 40.68 -6.08
CA VAL A 488 -2.10 39.64 -6.90
C VAL A 488 -2.67 39.65 -8.30
N LYS A 489 -1.79 39.67 -9.31
CA LYS A 489 -2.17 39.54 -10.71
C LYS A 489 -2.77 38.17 -10.97
N MET A 490 -3.96 38.11 -11.57
CA MET A 490 -4.54 36.84 -12.03
C MET A 490 -3.93 36.47 -13.39
N THR A 491 -3.58 35.20 -13.57
CA THR A 491 -3.02 34.69 -14.82
C THR A 491 -4.12 34.18 -15.73
N ASP A 492 -3.85 34.00 -17.02
CA ASP A 492 -4.81 33.38 -17.93
C ASP A 492 -5.18 31.97 -17.47
N ALA A 493 -6.48 31.67 -17.48
CA ALA A 493 -6.98 30.36 -17.11
C ALA A 493 -6.90 29.40 -18.31
N GLU A 494 -6.98 28.11 -18.01
CA GLU A 494 -7.18 27.05 -19.00
C GLU A 494 -8.50 27.18 -19.78
N VAL A 495 -9.46 27.95 -19.25
CA VAL A 495 -10.73 28.25 -19.91
C VAL A 495 -10.66 29.58 -20.64
N GLN A 496 -10.87 29.55 -21.96
CA GLN A 496 -10.80 30.75 -22.80
C GLN A 496 -11.75 31.84 -22.30
N GLY A 497 -11.24 33.07 -22.17
CA GLY A 497 -11.99 34.22 -21.66
C GLY A 497 -11.99 34.36 -20.13
N TYR A 498 -11.29 33.49 -19.40
CA TYR A 498 -11.14 33.58 -17.95
C TYR A 498 -9.68 33.83 -17.54
N ALA A 499 -9.51 34.50 -16.40
CA ALA A 499 -8.28 34.55 -15.62
C ALA A 499 -8.46 33.75 -14.33
N LYS A 500 -7.38 33.29 -13.71
CA LYS A 500 -7.38 32.41 -12.53
C LYS A 500 -6.34 32.85 -11.52
N ALA A 501 -6.68 32.72 -10.25
CA ALA A 501 -5.75 32.78 -9.13
C ALA A 501 -6.16 31.76 -8.06
N THR A 502 -5.18 31.08 -7.48
CA THR A 502 -5.36 30.21 -6.32
C THR A 502 -4.66 30.85 -5.14
N ILE A 503 -5.42 31.16 -4.10
CA ILE A 503 -4.96 31.82 -2.89
C ILE A 503 -4.98 30.82 -1.75
N ASP A 504 -3.85 30.70 -1.08
CA ASP A 504 -3.75 30.03 0.21
C ASP A 504 -4.18 30.99 1.32
N ILE A 505 -5.21 30.59 2.08
CA ILE A 505 -5.75 31.36 3.21
C ILE A 505 -5.42 30.74 4.56
N GLY A 506 -4.50 29.77 4.61
CA GLY A 506 -4.11 29.08 5.84
C GLY A 506 -5.30 28.40 6.50
N SER A 507 -5.52 28.64 7.79
CA SER A 507 -6.65 28.07 8.54
C SER A 507 -7.98 28.82 8.36
N ALA A 508 -8.02 29.95 7.66
CA ALA A 508 -9.26 30.69 7.43
C ALA A 508 -10.20 29.91 6.53
N THR A 509 -11.52 30.05 6.74
CA THR A 509 -12.55 29.31 5.97
C THR A 509 -13.13 30.11 4.82
N GLN A 510 -12.78 31.39 4.73
CA GLN A 510 -13.32 32.33 3.75
C GLN A 510 -12.28 33.38 3.33
N LEU A 511 -12.30 33.74 2.05
CA LEU A 511 -11.48 34.77 1.41
C LEU A 511 -12.36 35.99 1.08
N GLU A 512 -11.91 37.17 1.45
CA GLU A 512 -12.52 38.46 1.07
C GLU A 512 -11.72 39.09 -0.09
N VAL A 513 -12.42 39.56 -1.13
CA VAL A 513 -11.81 39.97 -2.40
C VAL A 513 -12.43 41.24 -2.98
N ALA A 514 -11.61 42.10 -3.58
CA ALA A 514 -12.00 43.11 -4.55
C ALA A 514 -11.14 42.97 -5.82
N PHE A 515 -11.76 43.08 -7.00
CA PHE A 515 -11.04 42.97 -8.28
C PHE A 515 -10.71 44.35 -8.85
N ASN A 516 -9.60 44.47 -9.57
CA ASN A 516 -9.21 45.71 -10.27
C ASN A 516 -8.39 45.43 -11.53
N ASP A 517 -8.10 46.47 -12.31
CA ASP A 517 -7.33 46.41 -13.57
C ASP A 517 -5.83 46.71 -13.41
N GLY A 518 -5.36 46.97 -12.18
CA GLY A 518 -3.99 47.42 -11.90
C GLY A 518 -3.72 48.90 -12.22
N ALA A 519 -4.69 49.63 -12.77
CA ALA A 519 -4.59 51.02 -13.20
C ALA A 519 -5.65 51.94 -12.54
N GLY A 520 -6.33 51.45 -11.50
CA GLY A 520 -7.24 52.23 -10.65
C GLY A 520 -8.72 52.07 -10.97
N GLN A 521 -9.11 51.20 -11.90
CA GLN A 521 -10.51 50.78 -12.07
C GLN A 521 -10.81 49.58 -11.19
N TRP A 522 -11.93 49.63 -10.47
CA TRP A 522 -12.32 48.61 -9.49
C TRP A 522 -13.65 47.96 -9.85
N ASP A 523 -13.71 46.65 -9.65
CA ASP A 523 -14.95 45.87 -9.59
C ASP A 523 -15.17 45.48 -8.12
N SER A 524 -16.06 46.21 -7.45
CA SER A 524 -16.27 46.16 -6.00
C SER A 524 -17.74 46.28 -5.60
N ASN A 525 -18.66 45.62 -6.31
CA ASN A 525 -20.08 45.46 -5.90
C ASN A 525 -20.70 46.70 -5.20
N ALA A 526 -20.70 47.86 -5.87
CA ALA A 526 -21.15 49.13 -5.25
C ALA A 526 -20.50 49.40 -3.87
N THR A 527 -19.16 49.37 -3.81
CA THR A 527 -18.28 49.55 -2.64
C THR A 527 -18.30 48.43 -1.58
N LYS A 528 -18.69 47.20 -1.94
CA LYS A 528 -18.66 46.01 -1.07
C LYS A 528 -17.69 44.95 -1.60
N ASN A 529 -17.11 44.16 -0.70
CA ASN A 529 -16.20 43.07 -1.05
C ASN A 529 -16.97 41.80 -1.44
N TYR A 530 -16.33 40.94 -2.25
CA TYR A 530 -16.78 39.60 -2.57
C TYR A 530 -16.22 38.58 -1.56
N PHE A 531 -16.97 37.51 -1.32
CA PHE A 531 -16.62 36.48 -0.34
C PHE A 531 -16.62 35.10 -1.00
N PHE A 532 -15.56 34.32 -0.77
CA PHE A 532 -15.40 32.97 -1.31
C PHE A 532 -15.02 32.02 -0.18
N ASN A 533 -15.81 30.96 0.04
CA ASN A 533 -15.42 29.90 0.99
C ASN A 533 -14.32 29.03 0.37
N VAL A 534 -13.69 28.17 1.18
CA VAL A 534 -12.73 27.14 0.70
C VAL A 534 -13.30 26.39 -0.51
N GLY A 535 -12.51 26.24 -1.57
CA GLY A 535 -12.93 25.54 -2.79
C GLY A 535 -12.65 26.31 -4.08
N THR A 536 -13.30 25.89 -5.16
CA THR A 536 -13.15 26.47 -6.50
C THR A 536 -14.41 27.24 -6.88
N TRP A 537 -14.26 28.44 -7.43
CA TRP A 537 -15.36 29.34 -7.74
C TRP A 537 -15.16 30.05 -9.07
N THR A 538 -16.27 30.38 -9.72
CA THR A 538 -16.33 31.22 -10.90
C THR A 538 -17.00 32.54 -10.55
N TYR A 539 -16.32 33.64 -10.83
CA TYR A 539 -16.85 35.00 -10.73
C TYR A 539 -17.08 35.58 -12.12
N THR A 540 -18.30 36.05 -12.38
CA THR A 540 -18.67 36.76 -13.61
C THR A 540 -18.98 38.22 -13.26
N PRO A 541 -18.20 39.20 -13.76
CA PRO A 541 -18.43 40.62 -13.48
C PRO A 541 -19.82 41.08 -13.93
N GLY A 542 -20.42 41.98 -13.15
CA GLY A 542 -21.63 42.69 -13.54
C GLY A 542 -21.34 43.82 -14.54
N THR A 543 -22.38 44.32 -15.20
CA THR A 543 -22.26 45.50 -16.08
C THR A 543 -22.35 46.81 -15.30
N ASN A 544 -21.57 47.82 -15.68
CA ASN A 544 -21.64 49.19 -15.16
C ASN A 544 -21.52 49.32 -13.62
N GLY A 545 -20.64 48.53 -12.99
CA GLY A 545 -20.40 48.59 -11.54
C GLY A 545 -21.45 47.86 -10.68
N ALA A 546 -22.40 47.16 -11.29
CA ALA A 546 -23.31 46.26 -10.60
C ALA A 546 -22.59 45.01 -10.06
N ALA A 547 -23.17 44.38 -9.03
CA ALA A 547 -22.68 43.15 -8.44
C ALA A 547 -22.46 42.07 -9.52
N GLY A 548 -21.28 41.45 -9.54
CA GLY A 548 -21.07 40.22 -10.29
C GLY A 548 -21.76 39.00 -9.68
N THR A 549 -21.75 37.89 -10.40
CA THR A 549 -22.31 36.61 -9.94
C THR A 549 -21.17 35.66 -9.54
N ILE A 550 -21.36 34.94 -8.43
CA ILE A 550 -20.46 33.91 -7.93
C ILE A 550 -21.14 32.54 -8.08
N ALA A 551 -20.48 31.61 -8.76
CA ALA A 551 -20.93 30.24 -8.93
C ALA A 551 -19.86 29.28 -8.41
N SER A 552 -20.30 28.17 -7.79
CA SER A 552 -19.38 27.11 -7.36
C SER A 552 -18.81 26.35 -8.55
N GLY A 553 -17.53 25.96 -8.47
CA GLY A 553 -16.81 25.23 -9.51
C GLY A 553 -16.02 26.12 -10.49
N ALA A 554 -15.18 25.47 -11.29
CA ALA A 554 -14.49 26.11 -12.42
C ALA A 554 -15.49 26.48 -13.52
N PRO A 555 -15.21 27.52 -14.34
CA PRO A 555 -16.09 27.91 -15.42
C PRO A 555 -16.11 26.78 -16.43
N SER A 556 -17.31 26.42 -16.88
CA SER A 556 -17.43 25.63 -18.09
C SER A 556 -16.89 26.49 -19.24
N GLY A 557 -15.71 26.15 -19.75
CA GLY A 557 -15.38 26.48 -21.13
C GLY A 557 -16.52 25.99 -22.01
N GLY A 558 -16.89 26.80 -23.00
CA GLY A 558 -18.07 26.63 -23.87
C GLY A 558 -18.62 25.19 -23.91
N GLY A 559 -19.85 25.02 -23.45
CA GLY A 559 -20.36 23.67 -23.21
C GLY A 559 -21.87 23.55 -23.02
N THR A 560 -22.65 24.42 -23.64
CA THR A 560 -23.88 23.95 -24.31
C THR A 560 -23.60 23.65 -25.79
N GLY A 561 -22.32 23.65 -26.17
CA GLY A 561 -21.84 23.19 -27.45
C GLY A 561 -21.53 21.70 -27.40
N ASN A 562 -21.75 21.07 -28.54
CA ASN A 562 -21.31 19.72 -28.82
C ASN A 562 -19.78 19.64 -28.73
N SER A 563 -19.27 18.52 -28.21
CA SER A 563 -17.84 18.23 -28.21
C SER A 563 -17.56 16.89 -28.88
N VAL A 564 -16.35 16.75 -29.41
CA VAL A 564 -15.86 15.52 -30.02
C VAL A 564 -14.54 15.15 -29.36
N THR A 565 -14.46 13.93 -28.81
CA THR A 565 -13.21 13.35 -28.32
C THR A 565 -12.73 12.32 -29.32
N VAL A 566 -11.49 12.49 -29.82
CA VAL A 566 -10.88 11.58 -30.79
C VAL A 566 -9.64 10.93 -30.17
N TYR A 567 -9.64 9.60 -30.13
CA TYR A 567 -8.46 8.79 -29.85
C TYR A 567 -7.85 8.34 -31.16
N TYR A 568 -6.58 8.64 -31.36
CA TYR A 568 -5.79 8.28 -32.55
C TYR A 568 -4.83 7.15 -32.20
N LYS A 569 -4.97 5.97 -32.82
CA LYS A 569 -3.97 4.90 -32.69
C LYS A 569 -2.68 5.40 -33.33
N LYS A 570 -1.60 5.50 -32.56
CA LYS A 570 -0.35 6.15 -33.00
C LYS A 570 0.23 5.47 -34.26
N GLY A 571 -0.09 6.02 -35.43
CA GLY A 571 0.61 5.78 -36.69
C GLY A 571 1.80 6.73 -36.91
N PHE A 572 1.80 7.87 -36.22
CA PHE A 572 2.91 8.83 -36.17
C PHE A 572 3.48 8.88 -34.75
N ALA A 573 4.79 9.11 -34.64
CA ALA A 573 5.46 9.28 -33.35
C ALA A 573 4.93 10.51 -32.59
N THR A 574 4.52 11.55 -33.30
CA THR A 574 3.89 12.76 -32.73
C THR A 574 2.71 13.20 -33.62
N PRO A 575 1.50 12.69 -33.38
CA PRO A 575 0.34 13.02 -34.21
C PRO A 575 -0.24 14.40 -33.88
N TYR A 576 -0.63 15.13 -34.91
CA TYR A 576 -1.39 16.38 -34.85
C TYR A 576 -2.78 16.18 -35.45
N ILE A 577 -3.77 16.85 -34.88
CA ILE A 577 -5.14 16.94 -35.38
C ILE A 577 -5.38 18.33 -35.97
N HIS A 578 -5.49 18.40 -37.29
CA HIS A 578 -5.91 19.60 -38.03
C HIS A 578 -7.40 19.48 -38.30
N TYR A 579 -8.20 20.48 -37.95
CA TYR A 579 -9.65 20.32 -37.89
C TYR A 579 -10.43 21.60 -38.14
N ARG A 580 -11.73 21.44 -38.38
CA ARG A 580 -12.77 22.48 -38.28
C ARG A 580 -14.09 21.88 -37.79
N PRO A 581 -14.94 22.62 -37.05
CA PRO A 581 -16.37 22.32 -37.02
C PRO A 581 -16.90 22.27 -38.46
N ALA A 582 -17.77 21.31 -38.80
CA ALA A 582 -18.27 21.16 -40.16
C ALA A 582 -18.87 22.48 -40.69
N GLY A 583 -18.36 22.97 -41.83
CA GLY A 583 -18.74 24.27 -42.42
C GLY A 583 -18.02 25.51 -41.84
N GLY A 584 -17.15 25.34 -40.85
CA GLY A 584 -16.35 26.41 -40.24
C GLY A 584 -14.97 26.62 -40.87
N SER A 585 -14.12 27.38 -40.17
CA SER A 585 -12.73 27.63 -40.55
C SER A 585 -11.78 26.55 -40.02
N TRP A 586 -10.80 26.14 -40.84
CA TRP A 586 -9.72 25.24 -40.43
C TRP A 586 -8.79 25.90 -39.41
N THR A 587 -8.24 25.08 -38.51
CA THR A 587 -7.08 25.48 -37.70
C THR A 587 -5.89 25.81 -38.60
N THR A 588 -4.88 26.54 -38.11
CA THR A 588 -3.62 26.72 -38.86
C THR A 588 -2.84 25.41 -38.86
N ALA A 589 -2.33 24.95 -40.01
CA ALA A 589 -1.49 23.76 -40.09
C ALA A 589 -0.21 23.92 -39.24
N PRO A 590 0.25 22.87 -38.50
CA PRO A 590 -0.19 21.47 -38.53
C PRO A 590 -1.43 21.14 -37.69
N GLY A 591 -2.10 22.13 -37.08
CA GLY A 591 -3.20 21.91 -36.15
C GLY A 591 -2.72 21.72 -34.71
N VAL A 592 -3.53 21.02 -33.90
CA VAL A 592 -3.25 20.83 -32.47
C VAL A 592 -2.48 19.53 -32.26
N LYS A 593 -1.40 19.57 -31.50
CA LYS A 593 -0.67 18.37 -31.08
C LYS A 593 -1.56 17.50 -30.20
N MET A 594 -1.75 16.23 -30.54
CA MET A 594 -2.51 15.31 -29.70
C MET A 594 -1.66 14.86 -28.52
N ALA A 595 -2.24 14.86 -27.31
CA ALA A 595 -1.58 14.38 -26.11
C ALA A 595 -1.56 12.85 -26.08
N ASP A 596 -0.68 12.25 -25.28
CA ASP A 596 -0.74 10.80 -25.04
C ASP A 596 -2.05 10.45 -24.33
N ALA A 597 -2.73 9.41 -24.81
CA ALA A 597 -3.97 8.93 -24.21
C ALA A 597 -3.67 8.03 -23.00
N GLU A 598 -4.66 7.87 -22.13
CA GLU A 598 -4.69 6.89 -21.06
C GLU A 598 -4.58 5.43 -21.55
N VAL A 599 -4.89 5.19 -22.84
CA VAL A 599 -4.78 3.88 -23.49
C VAL A 599 -3.43 3.78 -24.21
N GLN A 600 -2.59 2.83 -23.80
CA GLN A 600 -1.26 2.64 -24.36
C GLN A 600 -1.31 2.48 -25.89
N GLY A 601 -0.46 3.22 -26.60
CA GLY A 601 -0.42 3.21 -28.07
C GLY A 601 -1.41 4.17 -28.75
N TYR A 602 -2.18 4.96 -27.99
CA TYR A 602 -3.08 5.99 -28.51
C TYR A 602 -2.65 7.40 -28.10
N ALA A 603 -3.02 8.37 -28.92
CA ALA A 603 -3.03 9.79 -28.60
C ALA A 603 -4.48 10.28 -28.52
N LYS A 604 -4.77 11.37 -27.80
CA LYS A 604 -6.12 11.87 -27.55
C LYS A 604 -6.19 13.39 -27.76
N ALA A 605 -7.31 13.84 -28.31
CA ALA A 605 -7.72 15.24 -28.31
C ALA A 605 -9.23 15.34 -28.07
N THR A 606 -9.63 16.28 -27.22
CA THR A 606 -11.03 16.66 -27.03
C THR A 606 -11.22 18.07 -27.59
N ILE A 607 -12.15 18.22 -28.53
CA ILE A 607 -12.39 19.45 -29.28
C ILE A 607 -13.83 19.90 -29.01
N ASP A 608 -13.97 21.13 -28.53
CA ASP A 608 -15.25 21.84 -28.51
C ASP A 608 -15.58 22.32 -29.93
N ILE A 609 -16.76 21.95 -30.44
CA ILE A 609 -17.23 22.35 -31.78
C ILE A 609 -18.43 23.31 -31.72
N GLY A 610 -18.73 23.89 -30.55
CA GLY A 610 -19.84 24.82 -30.38
C GLY A 610 -21.17 24.17 -30.75
N SER A 611 -22.03 24.87 -31.52
CA SER A 611 -23.33 24.31 -31.94
C SER A 611 -23.24 23.30 -33.11
N ALA A 612 -22.07 23.10 -33.72
CA ALA A 612 -21.91 22.15 -34.81
C ALA A 612 -22.12 20.72 -34.31
N THR A 613 -22.70 19.83 -35.12
CA THR A 613 -22.95 18.43 -34.73
C THR A 613 -21.86 17.47 -35.22
N GLN A 614 -20.89 17.98 -35.97
CA GLN A 614 -19.85 17.19 -36.60
C GLN A 614 -18.52 17.98 -36.71
N LEU A 615 -17.42 17.27 -36.51
CA LEU A 615 -16.04 17.72 -36.63
C LEU A 615 -15.43 17.13 -37.90
N GLU A 616 -14.80 17.95 -38.73
CA GLU A 616 -14.03 17.53 -39.90
C GLU A 616 -12.52 17.62 -39.60
N VAL A 617 -11.76 16.58 -39.96
CA VAL A 617 -10.40 16.34 -39.46
C VAL A 617 -9.46 15.81 -40.55
N ALA A 618 -8.19 16.22 -40.49
CA ALA A 618 -7.05 15.54 -41.10
C ALA A 618 -5.92 15.37 -40.06
N PHE A 619 -5.23 14.23 -40.08
CA PHE A 619 -4.10 13.98 -39.18
C PHE A 619 -2.77 14.19 -39.89
N ASN A 620 -1.72 14.56 -39.15
CA ASN A 620 -0.37 14.70 -39.70
C ASN A 620 0.71 14.48 -38.63
N ASP A 621 1.97 14.41 -39.06
CA ASP A 621 3.15 14.22 -38.20
C ASP A 621 3.82 15.53 -37.74
N GLY A 622 3.30 16.68 -38.14
CA GLY A 622 3.90 18.00 -37.92
C GLY A 622 5.10 18.31 -38.83
N ALA A 623 5.51 17.38 -39.70
CA ALA A 623 6.66 17.48 -40.61
C ALA A 623 6.28 17.32 -42.10
N GLY A 624 4.98 17.37 -42.41
CA GLY A 624 4.46 17.41 -43.78
C GLY A 624 3.92 16.08 -44.31
N GLN A 625 3.91 15.00 -43.52
CA GLN A 625 3.17 13.77 -43.86
C GLN A 625 1.73 13.87 -43.36
N TRP A 626 0.78 13.59 -44.25
CA TRP A 626 -0.65 13.75 -43.99
C TRP A 626 -1.39 12.42 -44.12
N ASP A 627 -2.27 12.16 -43.15
CA ASP A 627 -3.34 11.17 -43.23
C ASP A 627 -4.68 11.93 -43.37
N SER A 628 -5.12 12.09 -44.61
CA SER A 628 -6.30 12.89 -44.99
C SER A 628 -7.28 12.12 -45.87
N ASN A 629 -7.27 10.78 -45.83
CA ASN A 629 -8.17 9.94 -46.64
C ASN A 629 -8.12 10.29 -48.14
N ALA A 630 -6.91 10.42 -48.72
CA ALA A 630 -6.71 10.92 -50.08
C ALA A 630 -7.47 12.25 -50.33
N THR A 631 -7.22 13.25 -49.48
CA THR A 631 -7.84 14.60 -49.49
C THR A 631 -9.35 14.67 -49.23
N LYS A 632 -9.97 13.57 -48.77
CA LYS A 632 -11.40 13.53 -48.44
C LYS A 632 -11.72 13.87 -46.98
N ASN A 633 -10.70 13.96 -46.12
CA ASN A 633 -10.82 14.21 -44.69
C ASN A 633 -11.65 13.14 -43.93
N TYR A 634 -11.68 13.25 -42.60
CA TYR A 634 -12.42 12.39 -41.69
C TYR A 634 -13.49 13.19 -40.96
N PHE A 635 -14.62 12.56 -40.66
CA PHE A 635 -15.77 13.20 -40.03
C PHE A 635 -16.16 12.46 -38.74
N PHE A 636 -16.36 13.21 -37.67
CA PHE A 636 -16.73 12.69 -36.36
C PHE A 636 -17.93 13.45 -35.82
N ASN A 637 -19.03 12.76 -35.52
CA ASN A 637 -20.17 13.40 -34.86
C ASN A 637 -19.85 13.68 -33.39
N VAL A 638 -20.72 14.44 -32.72
CA VAL A 638 -20.68 14.65 -31.26
C VAL A 638 -20.45 13.32 -30.52
N GLY A 639 -19.55 13.32 -29.56
CA GLY A 639 -19.24 12.15 -28.73
C GLY A 639 -17.78 11.69 -28.83
N THR A 640 -17.53 10.47 -28.39
CA THR A 640 -16.19 9.90 -28.28
C THR A 640 -15.95 8.90 -29.41
N TRP A 641 -14.79 8.95 -30.04
CA TRP A 641 -14.44 8.12 -31.20
C TRP A 641 -12.99 7.65 -31.15
N THR A 642 -12.75 6.51 -31.78
CA THR A 642 -11.43 5.93 -32.00
C THR A 642 -11.14 5.89 -33.50
N TYR A 643 -10.01 6.45 -33.91
CA TYR A 643 -9.46 6.37 -35.25
C TYR A 643 -8.24 5.45 -35.28
N THR A 644 -8.25 4.47 -36.18
CA THR A 644 -7.10 3.61 -36.46
C THR A 644 -6.60 3.89 -37.87
N PRO A 645 -5.36 4.38 -38.04
CA PRO A 645 -4.80 4.67 -39.36
C PRO A 645 -4.76 3.43 -40.27
N GLY A 646 -5.05 3.63 -41.55
CA GLY A 646 -4.87 2.61 -42.58
C GLY A 646 -3.40 2.43 -42.97
N THR A 647 -3.08 1.36 -43.70
CA THR A 647 -1.74 1.14 -44.24
C THR A 647 -1.58 1.82 -45.61
N ASN A 648 -0.38 2.35 -45.89
CA ASN A 648 0.01 2.90 -47.20
C ASN A 648 -0.93 3.98 -47.79
N GLY A 649 -1.43 4.89 -46.94
CA GLY A 649 -2.29 6.00 -47.39
C GLY A 649 -3.75 5.60 -47.67
N ALA A 650 -4.14 4.36 -47.38
CA ALA A 650 -5.53 3.94 -47.35
C ALA A 650 -6.28 4.60 -46.18
N ALA A 651 -7.59 4.81 -46.35
CA ALA A 651 -8.46 5.36 -45.31
C ALA A 651 -8.38 4.52 -44.02
N GLY A 652 -8.19 5.18 -42.88
CA GLY A 652 -8.29 4.51 -41.58
C GLY A 652 -9.73 4.18 -41.20
N SER A 653 -9.89 3.37 -40.16
CA SER A 653 -11.20 2.99 -39.61
C SER A 653 -11.59 3.88 -38.43
N ILE A 654 -12.84 4.35 -38.42
CA ILE A 654 -13.44 5.11 -37.31
C ILE A 654 -14.42 4.19 -36.55
N ALA A 655 -14.28 4.12 -35.24
CA ALA A 655 -15.17 3.39 -34.33
C ALA A 655 -15.73 4.32 -33.24
N SER A 656 -16.99 4.14 -32.86
CA SER A 656 -17.60 4.87 -31.75
C SER A 656 -17.02 4.41 -30.41
N GLY A 657 -16.84 5.34 -29.48
CA GLY A 657 -16.28 5.12 -28.15
C GLY A 657 -14.78 5.33 -28.06
N ALA A 658 -14.28 5.40 -26.82
CA ALA A 658 -12.85 5.36 -26.53
C ALA A 658 -12.28 3.97 -26.90
N PRO A 659 -10.98 3.86 -27.24
CA PRO A 659 -10.37 2.61 -27.60
C PRO A 659 -10.39 1.71 -26.37
N SER A 660 -10.97 0.51 -26.51
CA SER A 660 -10.83 -0.53 -25.49
C SER A 660 -9.40 -1.08 -25.57
N GLY A 661 -8.50 -0.50 -24.79
CA GLY A 661 -7.20 -1.07 -24.51
C GLY A 661 -7.00 -1.14 -23.01
N GLY A 662 -7.29 -2.31 -22.42
CA GLY A 662 -6.94 -2.68 -21.05
C GLY A 662 -7.94 -2.25 -19.99
N GLY A 663 -9.03 -3.01 -19.83
CA GLY A 663 -9.83 -3.01 -18.59
C GLY A 663 -11.33 -2.89 -18.80
N THR A 664 -11.95 -3.90 -19.41
CA THR A 664 -13.37 -4.33 -19.30
C THR A 664 -13.72 -5.38 -20.38
N GLY A 665 -12.79 -5.70 -21.28
CA GLY A 665 -12.84 -6.92 -22.10
C GLY A 665 -12.45 -8.16 -21.30
N ASN A 666 -12.95 -9.31 -21.74
CA ASN A 666 -12.47 -10.61 -21.32
C ASN A 666 -10.96 -10.67 -21.55
N SER A 667 -10.21 -11.10 -20.55
CA SER A 667 -8.77 -11.30 -20.65
C SER A 667 -8.41 -12.73 -20.33
N VAL A 668 -7.31 -13.19 -20.92
CA VAL A 668 -6.71 -14.48 -20.64
C VAL A 668 -5.28 -14.25 -20.20
N THR A 669 -4.95 -14.65 -18.98
CA THR A 669 -3.57 -14.70 -18.50
C THR A 669 -3.07 -16.13 -18.59
N VAL A 670 -1.98 -16.34 -19.33
CA VAL A 670 -1.36 -17.65 -19.52
C VAL A 670 0.03 -17.65 -18.90
N TYR A 671 0.22 -18.54 -17.93
CA TYR A 671 1.54 -18.93 -17.42
C TYR A 671 2.03 -20.14 -18.18
N TYR A 672 3.18 -20.01 -18.84
CA TYR A 672 3.83 -21.08 -19.60
C TYR A 672 4.99 -21.64 -18.78
N LYS A 673 4.94 -22.92 -18.40
CA LYS A 673 6.09 -23.60 -17.78
C LYS A 673 7.20 -23.66 -18.81
N LYS A 674 8.36 -23.04 -18.54
CA LYS A 674 9.42 -22.85 -19.54
C LYS A 674 9.93 -24.19 -20.10
N GLY A 675 9.39 -24.60 -21.25
CA GLY A 675 9.99 -25.62 -22.14
C GLY A 675 10.94 -25.03 -23.18
N PHE A 676 10.85 -23.72 -23.42
CA PHE A 676 11.76 -22.95 -24.27
C PHE A 676 12.47 -21.88 -23.42
N ALA A 677 13.72 -21.56 -23.76
CA ALA A 677 14.48 -20.49 -23.10
C ALA A 677 13.83 -19.10 -23.31
N THR A 678 13.17 -18.89 -24.45
CA THR A 678 12.41 -17.67 -24.74
C THR A 678 11.10 -18.05 -25.46
N PRO A 679 10.02 -18.31 -24.72
CA PRO A 679 8.74 -18.68 -25.30
C PRO A 679 8.01 -17.46 -25.88
N TYR A 680 7.38 -17.66 -27.04
CA TYR A 680 6.47 -16.73 -27.68
C TYR A 680 5.06 -17.32 -27.72
N ILE A 681 4.06 -16.48 -27.53
CA ILE A 681 2.65 -16.79 -27.66
C ILE A 681 2.12 -16.22 -28.97
N HIS A 682 1.86 -17.09 -29.94
CA HIS A 682 1.17 -16.75 -31.18
C HIS A 682 -0.31 -17.07 -30.97
N TYR A 683 -1.20 -16.10 -31.20
CA TYR A 683 -2.58 -16.21 -30.73
C TYR A 683 -3.59 -15.48 -31.61
N ARG A 684 -4.87 -15.80 -31.41
CA ARG A 684 -6.03 -14.98 -31.80
C ARG A 684 -7.14 -15.12 -30.76
N PRO A 685 -7.96 -14.09 -30.52
CA PRO A 685 -9.31 -14.29 -29.97
C PRO A 685 -10.06 -15.29 -30.85
N ALA A 686 -10.89 -16.16 -30.28
CA ALA A 686 -11.65 -17.14 -31.06
C ALA A 686 -12.48 -16.45 -32.15
N GLY A 687 -12.33 -16.89 -33.41
CA GLY A 687 -12.94 -16.25 -34.59
C GLY A 687 -12.26 -14.97 -35.10
N GLY A 688 -11.17 -14.52 -34.47
CA GLY A 688 -10.38 -13.35 -34.87
C GLY A 688 -9.19 -13.66 -35.79
N SER A 689 -8.34 -12.65 -36.00
CA SER A 689 -7.11 -12.76 -36.78
C SER A 689 -5.92 -13.17 -35.92
N TRP A 690 -5.04 -14.03 -36.46
CA TRP A 690 -3.78 -14.41 -35.82
C TRP A 690 -2.79 -13.25 -35.73
N THR A 691 -2.00 -13.22 -34.65
CA THR A 691 -0.82 -12.35 -34.55
C THR A 691 0.20 -12.69 -35.64
N THR A 692 1.09 -11.77 -36.01
CA THR A 692 2.20 -12.10 -36.91
C THR A 692 3.21 -13.02 -36.22
N VAL A 693 3.66 -14.09 -36.88
CA VAL A 693 4.71 -15.00 -36.36
C VAL A 693 5.99 -14.21 -36.05
N PRO A 694 6.66 -14.41 -34.89
CA PRO A 694 6.46 -15.47 -33.89
C PRO A 694 5.37 -15.22 -32.83
N GLY A 695 4.60 -14.14 -32.92
CA GLY A 695 3.66 -13.72 -31.88
C GLY A 695 4.32 -12.84 -30.82
N VAL A 696 3.73 -12.79 -29.63
CA VAL A 696 4.21 -11.93 -28.54
C VAL A 696 5.21 -12.69 -27.69
N LYS A 697 6.35 -12.07 -27.39
CA LYS A 697 7.34 -12.62 -26.45
C LYS A 697 6.71 -12.69 -25.05
N MET A 698 6.73 -13.86 -24.42
CA MET A 698 6.27 -14.00 -23.03
C MET A 698 7.38 -13.51 -22.08
N ALA A 699 7.02 -12.66 -21.14
CA ALA A 699 7.95 -12.17 -20.12
C ALA A 699 8.18 -13.22 -19.05
N ASP A 700 9.25 -13.11 -18.26
CA ASP A 700 9.42 -13.96 -17.09
C ASP A 700 8.28 -13.72 -16.09
N ALA A 701 7.71 -14.81 -15.58
CA ALA A 701 6.66 -14.74 -14.57
C ALA A 701 7.26 -14.52 -13.18
N GLU A 702 6.42 -14.07 -12.26
CA GLU A 702 6.71 -14.01 -10.82
C GLU A 702 6.92 -15.39 -10.18
N VAL A 703 6.46 -16.47 -10.83
CA VAL A 703 6.73 -17.85 -10.40
C VAL A 703 7.97 -18.37 -11.13
N GLN A 704 8.99 -18.78 -10.37
CA GLN A 704 10.25 -19.28 -10.92
C GLN A 704 10.00 -20.47 -11.88
N GLY A 705 10.67 -20.45 -13.04
CA GLY A 705 10.49 -21.49 -14.07
C GLY A 705 9.30 -21.27 -15.01
N TYR A 706 8.53 -20.20 -14.85
CA TYR A 706 7.41 -19.85 -15.74
C TYR A 706 7.66 -18.54 -16.50
N ALA A 707 7.03 -18.43 -17.67
CA ALA A 707 6.86 -17.18 -18.41
C ALA A 707 5.37 -16.79 -18.41
N LYS A 708 5.04 -15.51 -18.50
CA LYS A 708 3.67 -14.99 -18.43
C LYS A 708 3.34 -14.09 -19.62
N ALA A 709 2.11 -14.21 -20.11
CA ALA A 709 1.49 -13.22 -20.97
C ALA A 709 0.02 -13.03 -20.58
N THR A 710 -0.42 -11.78 -20.51
CA THR A 710 -1.83 -11.41 -20.36
C THR A 710 -2.30 -10.84 -21.69
N ILE A 711 -3.34 -11.45 -22.26
CA ILE A 711 -3.88 -11.11 -23.56
C ILE A 711 -5.32 -10.62 -23.36
N ASP A 712 -5.58 -9.40 -23.79
CA ASP A 712 -6.93 -8.87 -23.93
C ASP A 712 -7.58 -9.49 -25.18
N ILE A 713 -8.72 -10.17 -25.00
CA ILE A 713 -9.47 -10.80 -26.08
C ILE A 713 -10.79 -10.06 -26.40
N GLY A 714 -10.97 -8.86 -25.85
CA GLY A 714 -12.15 -8.04 -26.11
C GLY A 714 -13.44 -8.71 -25.62
N SER A 715 -14.44 -8.87 -26.49
CA SER A 715 -15.68 -9.57 -26.16
C SER A 715 -15.61 -11.09 -26.37
N ALA A 716 -14.52 -11.62 -26.94
CA ALA A 716 -14.38 -13.06 -27.11
C ALA A 716 -14.29 -13.74 -25.75
N THR A 717 -14.84 -14.95 -25.63
CA THR A 717 -14.82 -15.71 -24.38
C THR A 717 -13.67 -16.72 -24.31
N GLN A 718 -12.92 -16.87 -25.40
CA GLN A 718 -11.86 -17.84 -25.56
C GLN A 718 -10.71 -17.32 -26.45
N LEU A 719 -9.49 -17.67 -26.09
CA LEU A 719 -8.24 -17.40 -26.79
C LEU A 719 -7.73 -18.69 -27.45
N GLU A 720 -7.37 -18.63 -28.73
CA GLU A 720 -6.67 -19.70 -29.44
C GLU A 720 -5.17 -19.39 -29.51
N VAL A 721 -4.33 -20.40 -29.26
CA VAL A 721 -2.89 -20.20 -29.03
C VAL A 721 -2.05 -21.31 -29.65
N ALA A 722 -0.87 -20.95 -30.15
CA ALA A 722 0.27 -21.84 -30.37
C ALA A 722 1.53 -21.22 -29.76
N PHE A 723 2.40 -22.05 -29.16
CA PHE A 723 3.65 -21.58 -28.56
C PHE A 723 4.83 -21.87 -29.49
N ASN A 724 5.86 -21.03 -29.46
CA ASN A 724 7.10 -21.26 -30.22
C ASN A 724 8.32 -20.64 -29.54
N ASN A 725 9.51 -20.96 -30.04
CA ASN A 725 10.78 -20.47 -29.52
C ASN A 725 11.32 -19.19 -30.22
N GLY A 726 10.55 -18.58 -31.13
CA GLY A 726 10.98 -17.45 -31.96
C GLY A 726 11.94 -17.82 -33.10
N ALA A 727 12.34 -19.09 -33.22
CA ALA A 727 13.31 -19.61 -34.18
C ALA A 727 12.77 -20.82 -34.97
N GLY A 728 11.44 -20.91 -35.13
CA GLY A 728 10.78 -21.91 -35.98
C GLY A 728 10.45 -23.26 -35.34
N GLN A 729 10.75 -23.47 -34.05
CA GLN A 729 10.24 -24.64 -33.32
C GLN A 729 8.91 -24.30 -32.64
N TRP A 730 7.91 -25.16 -32.83
CA TRP A 730 6.55 -24.96 -32.38
C TRP A 730 6.12 -26.03 -31.39
N ASP A 731 5.39 -25.63 -30.36
CA ASP A 731 4.57 -26.50 -29.51
C ASP A 731 3.11 -26.26 -29.88
N SER A 732 2.54 -27.22 -30.60
CA SER A 732 1.21 -27.13 -31.21
C SER A 732 0.47 -28.48 -31.24
N ASN A 733 0.42 -29.21 -30.11
CA ASN A 733 -0.43 -30.40 -29.91
C ASN A 733 -0.67 -31.27 -31.18
N ALA A 734 0.40 -31.78 -31.80
CA ALA A 734 0.32 -32.51 -33.07
C ALA A 734 -0.46 -31.75 -34.19
N THR A 735 -0.10 -30.50 -34.47
CA THR A 735 -0.72 -29.54 -35.42
C THR A 735 -2.06 -28.91 -35.00
N LYS A 736 -2.45 -29.04 -33.72
CA LYS A 736 -3.67 -28.42 -33.16
C LYS A 736 -3.34 -27.24 -32.24
N ASN A 737 -4.22 -26.25 -32.20
CA ASN A 737 -4.11 -25.09 -31.33
C ASN A 737 -4.57 -25.41 -29.90
N TYR A 738 -4.05 -24.66 -28.93
CA TYR A 738 -4.50 -24.64 -27.54
C TYR A 738 -5.60 -23.60 -27.36
N PHE A 739 -6.53 -23.84 -26.43
CA PHE A 739 -7.68 -22.98 -26.18
C PHE A 739 -7.74 -22.62 -24.70
N PHE A 740 -7.95 -21.33 -24.41
CA PHE A 740 -8.04 -20.82 -23.04
C PHE A 740 -9.27 -19.93 -22.92
N ASN A 741 -10.19 -20.25 -22.01
CA ASN A 741 -11.34 -19.37 -21.74
C ASN A 741 -10.88 -18.14 -20.95
N VAL A 742 -11.77 -17.16 -20.76
CA VAL A 742 -11.54 -16.00 -19.89
C VAL A 742 -11.00 -16.44 -18.53
N GLY A 743 -9.97 -15.76 -18.03
CA GLY A 743 -9.37 -16.01 -16.72
C GLY A 743 -7.88 -16.35 -16.78
N THR A 744 -7.38 -16.87 -15.67
CA THR A 744 -5.95 -17.19 -15.51
C THR A 744 -5.74 -18.69 -15.66
N TRP A 745 -4.70 -19.08 -16.40
CA TRP A 745 -4.39 -20.47 -16.74
C TRP A 745 -2.91 -20.74 -16.69
N THR A 746 -2.57 -21.99 -16.41
CA THR A 746 -1.21 -22.53 -16.48
C THR A 746 -1.13 -23.58 -17.56
N TYR A 747 -0.18 -23.43 -18.48
CA TYR A 747 0.17 -24.40 -19.50
C TYR A 747 1.51 -25.06 -19.17
N THR A 748 1.51 -26.40 -19.14
CA THR A 748 2.71 -27.21 -18.96
C THR A 748 3.00 -27.98 -20.25
N PRO A 749 4.13 -27.73 -20.95
CA PRO A 749 4.48 -28.45 -22.16
C PRO A 749 4.58 -29.96 -21.93
N GLY A 750 4.14 -30.74 -22.91
CA GLY A 750 4.30 -32.20 -22.91
C GLY A 750 5.75 -32.61 -23.24
N THR A 751 6.11 -33.84 -22.94
CA THR A 751 7.42 -34.41 -23.31
C THR A 751 7.37 -35.02 -24.72
N ASN A 752 8.46 -34.92 -25.49
CA ASN A 752 8.63 -35.57 -26.80
C ASN A 752 7.52 -35.30 -27.84
N GLY A 753 6.98 -34.07 -27.86
CA GLY A 753 5.95 -33.67 -28.82
C GLY A 753 4.52 -34.11 -28.46
N ALA A 754 4.32 -34.68 -27.26
CA ALA A 754 2.99 -34.90 -26.71
C ALA A 754 2.27 -33.57 -26.38
N ALA A 755 0.94 -33.61 -26.35
CA ALA A 755 0.12 -32.47 -25.94
C ALA A 755 0.50 -31.99 -24.53
N GLY A 756 0.67 -30.68 -24.35
CA GLY A 756 0.80 -30.10 -23.02
C GLY A 756 -0.52 -30.11 -22.24
N SER A 757 -0.42 -29.98 -20.91
CA SER A 757 -1.57 -29.88 -20.02
C SER A 757 -1.94 -28.43 -19.72
N ILE A 758 -3.24 -28.14 -19.65
CA ILE A 758 -3.81 -26.84 -19.29
C ILE A 758 -4.55 -26.99 -17.96
N THR A 759 -4.19 -26.16 -16.98
CA THR A 759 -4.82 -26.12 -15.65
C THR A 759 -5.33 -24.72 -15.36
N GLN A 760 -6.52 -24.58 -14.78
CA GLN A 760 -7.07 -23.28 -14.39
C GLN A 760 -6.33 -22.71 -13.18
N GLY A 761 -6.11 -21.39 -13.18
CA GLY A 761 -5.39 -20.66 -12.15
C GLY A 761 -3.92 -20.36 -12.51
N ALA A 762 -3.33 -19.42 -11.77
CA ALA A 762 -1.89 -19.20 -11.79
C ALA A 762 -1.17 -20.46 -11.23
N PRO A 763 0.09 -20.72 -11.61
CA PRO A 763 0.86 -21.82 -11.07
C PRO A 763 0.84 -21.68 -9.55
N GLN A 764 0.32 -22.70 -8.88
CA GLN A 764 0.43 -22.75 -7.44
C GLN A 764 1.92 -22.83 -7.14
N VAL A 765 2.44 -21.89 -6.35
CA VAL A 765 3.65 -22.16 -5.59
C VAL A 765 3.25 -23.28 -4.67
N ALA A 766 3.53 -24.52 -5.06
CA ALA A 766 3.44 -25.60 -4.13
C ALA A 766 4.31 -25.17 -2.93
N LEU A 767 3.88 -25.49 -1.72
CA LEU A 767 4.68 -25.34 -0.49
C LEU A 767 6.03 -26.10 -0.56
N THR A 768 6.39 -26.62 -1.74
CA THR A 768 7.63 -27.27 -2.13
C THR A 768 8.76 -26.33 -2.52
N ASP A 769 8.46 -25.08 -2.90
CA ASP A 769 9.48 -24.16 -3.42
C ASP A 769 9.88 -23.09 -2.39
N ILE A 770 9.82 -23.45 -1.10
CA ILE A 770 10.67 -22.79 -0.11
C ILE A 770 12.08 -23.22 -0.45
N ASP A 771 12.86 -22.37 -1.13
CA ASP A 771 14.30 -22.54 -1.20
C ASP A 771 14.86 -22.44 0.23
N PRO A 772 15.30 -23.56 0.86
CA PRO A 772 15.86 -23.55 2.20
C PRO A 772 17.34 -23.12 2.18
N SER A 773 17.90 -22.82 1.00
CA SER A 773 19.33 -22.56 0.80
C SER A 773 19.74 -21.10 1.00
N GLY A 774 18.84 -20.24 1.47
CA GLY A 774 19.19 -18.92 1.99
C GLY A 774 20.35 -19.07 2.97
N GLN A 775 21.56 -18.77 2.51
CA GLN A 775 22.79 -19.13 3.21
C GLN A 775 22.73 -18.57 4.62
N ALA A 776 22.67 -19.48 5.59
CA ALA A 776 22.86 -19.16 6.98
C ALA A 776 24.28 -18.59 7.13
N GLY A 777 24.37 -17.26 7.23
CA GLY A 777 25.51 -16.62 7.86
C GLY A 777 25.54 -17.11 9.30
N VAL A 778 26.41 -18.07 9.60
CA VAL A 778 26.70 -18.51 10.96
C VAL A 778 27.33 -17.31 11.69
N LEU A 779 26.52 -16.54 12.41
CA LEU A 779 27.01 -15.56 13.37
C LEU A 779 27.39 -16.30 14.65
N THR A 780 28.69 -16.47 14.84
CA THR A 780 29.28 -16.83 16.12
C THR A 780 29.04 -15.68 17.09
N TRP A 781 28.15 -15.88 18.07
CA TRP A 781 27.98 -14.97 19.19
C TRP A 781 29.22 -15.08 20.09
N LEU A 782 30.07 -14.06 20.07
CA LEU A 782 31.11 -13.86 21.09
C LEU A 782 30.38 -13.51 22.39
N ALA A 783 30.33 -14.47 23.31
CA ALA A 783 30.01 -14.22 24.71
C ALA A 783 31.02 -13.22 25.26
N ALA A 784 30.56 -12.03 25.65
CA ALA A 784 31.33 -11.15 26.51
C ALA A 784 31.31 -11.75 27.92
N ALA A 785 32.49 -12.13 28.39
CA ALA A 785 32.79 -12.39 29.79
C ALA A 785 32.86 -11.08 30.58
#